data_AF-A0AAN7Z9B2-F1
#
_entry.id   AF-A0AAN7Z9B2-F1
#
_cell.length_a   1.000
_cell.length_b   1.000
_cell.length_c   1.000
_cell.angle_alpha   90.00
_cell.angle_beta   90.00
_cell.angle_gamma   90.00
#
_symmetry.space_group_name_H-M   'P 1'
#
loop_
_entity.id
_entity.type
_entity.pdbx_description
1 polymer ?
#
loop_
_entity_poly.entity_id
_entity_poly.type
_entity_poly.pdbx_seq_one_letter_code
_entity_poly.pdbx_strand_id
1 'polypeptide(L)'
;MPRTIVDHIFNDTGARVVLCLGKFRSKVEPHARKIKSEIVELDGQDPSISNDTRPKVPMDSSFGSYMIYTSGTTGKPKGVDVRHQNVTNNLLVEPASLKIAVGKNVAQLLNISFDMAQWEILATLMNGGTLHIRNGDWSDVLRRVDTVIATPTVLGKFAQADFPNIKTVVVGGEPCPLPLAEEWSPFVNFWNICGPTEITILNTAHLHKPGELLTIGKPLPNTTLYVLDDDENPVAIGEPGIMWAGGACVSAGYVNLPELTATRFKPDKFTRDGTLMFNTGDLGRWTEDGKLIPLGRKDDQVKFKGFRVELDGVSAAVEGVPSVTKACALVVHDKLWAFYSGPNRLNHDEMSRIVGKTLPYYSVPTEWLYLSSIPLTVNGKFDKRKLREMAEEAHKKPRETASIESLGSTTVSTKAGTESETTPSTSTLDLEKGVAKSEQDSSHEDSKDGIHYDLPSKNGFHGQRWLRHRFFSLYRRFFSVIFFANLLAFALVWWKSWDSDSLPLSQFPTAIAVNLLVAVAMRQDHVINFLFWLATRVPTWMPLAIRRQCARVYHIGGIHSGAAVSAVLWWLIFTIGATFNFARGNKEVHIDVGTVVISYLVLTLLLAIVGMAHPDIRVKLHDQFEWTHRFAGWTATALVWAHLVVASNSLKPRTESLAHALARTPAVYLLALITFSIALPWLRLRRVAVRPEYLSQHAIRLHFDFETPIAGKAIRITDKPMREWHAFATIDKPGQKGFSIVVSNAGDWTRKTIDGQPQRLWTRGALASGVLTIAPLFKKVVLVATGSGIGPCLPVILEGRVPARVLWSTPHPRETFGEEIMNDVLRADPKAIIWNTRTQGKPDLTALAYQLMKESDAEAVCIISNKKVTQQVVYRLEARGIPAFGAIFDS
;
A
#
# COMPACT_ATOMS: atom_id res chain seq x y z
N MET A 1 13.72 35.82 -6.72
CA MET A 1 12.50 35.31 -6.06
C MET A 1 11.41 36.37 -6.15
N PRO A 2 10.13 36.01 -5.97
CA PRO A 2 9.04 36.91 -5.61
C PRO A 2 9.42 38.02 -4.62
N ARG A 3 8.80 39.19 -4.78
CA ARG A 3 8.85 40.24 -3.76
C ARG A 3 8.23 39.75 -2.44
N THR A 4 7.09 39.06 -2.49
CA THR A 4 6.37 38.62 -1.27
C THR A 4 7.09 37.52 -0.49
N ILE A 5 7.84 36.62 -1.14
CA ILE A 5 8.69 35.65 -0.44
C ILE A 5 9.88 36.34 0.23
N VAL A 6 10.53 37.27 -0.47
CA VAL A 6 11.65 38.02 0.13
C VAL A 6 11.14 38.85 1.31
N ASP A 7 9.97 39.48 1.20
CA ASP A 7 9.28 40.11 2.33
C ASP A 7 9.01 39.13 3.48
N HIS A 8 8.48 37.94 3.21
CA HIS A 8 8.22 36.92 4.23
C HIS A 8 9.51 36.47 4.92
N ILE A 9 10.56 36.13 4.17
CA ILE A 9 11.86 35.69 4.72
C ILE A 9 12.49 36.79 5.57
N PHE A 10 12.45 38.06 5.13
CA PHE A 10 12.98 39.17 5.92
C PHE A 10 12.19 39.31 7.23
N ASN A 11 10.86 39.36 7.16
CA ASN A 11 10.00 39.48 8.35
C ASN A 11 10.17 38.31 9.33
N ASP A 12 10.30 37.09 8.83
CA ASP A 12 10.38 35.86 9.63
C ASP A 12 11.78 35.64 10.24
N THR A 13 12.85 35.98 9.51
CA THR A 13 14.22 35.96 10.08
C THR A 13 14.47 37.09 11.07
N GLY A 14 13.82 38.25 10.92
CA GLY A 14 14.14 39.46 11.67
C GLY A 14 15.59 39.93 11.49
N ALA A 15 16.21 39.63 10.34
CA ALA A 15 17.63 39.84 10.10
C ALA A 15 18.06 41.31 10.31
N ARG A 16 19.05 41.54 11.19
CA ARG A 16 19.54 42.89 11.51
C ARG A 16 20.43 43.50 10.43
N VAL A 17 21.14 42.66 9.69
CA VAL A 17 22.07 43.06 8.62
C VAL A 17 21.77 42.22 7.39
N VAL A 18 21.81 42.85 6.21
CA VAL A 18 21.63 42.19 4.92
C VAL A 18 22.82 42.49 4.02
N LEU A 19 23.53 41.44 3.65
CA LEU A 19 24.68 41.52 2.73
C LEU A 19 24.19 41.39 1.28
N CYS A 20 24.62 42.30 0.40
CA CYS A 20 24.34 42.18 -1.03
C CYS A 20 25.46 42.78 -1.88
N LEU A 21 25.37 42.59 -3.20
CA LEU A 21 26.13 43.38 -4.17
C LEU A 21 25.35 44.67 -4.49
N GLY A 22 26.02 45.79 -4.77
CA GLY A 22 25.42 47.10 -5.03
C GLY A 22 24.43 47.07 -6.20
N LYS A 23 24.72 46.25 -7.23
CA LYS A 23 23.78 45.95 -8.33
C LYS A 23 22.44 45.32 -7.90
N PHE A 24 22.34 44.88 -6.64
CA PHE A 24 21.13 44.35 -6.00
C PHE A 24 20.59 45.22 -4.86
N ARG A 25 21.28 46.29 -4.43
CA ARG A 25 20.85 47.17 -3.32
C ARG A 25 19.41 47.68 -3.51
N SER A 26 19.11 48.19 -4.71
CA SER A 26 17.76 48.67 -5.07
C SER A 26 16.66 47.61 -5.01
N LYS A 27 17.01 46.32 -5.09
CA LYS A 27 16.07 45.20 -4.91
C LYS A 27 15.92 44.80 -3.45
N VAL A 28 16.97 44.95 -2.64
CA VAL A 28 17.00 44.57 -1.21
C VAL A 28 16.40 45.66 -0.32
N GLU A 29 16.69 46.92 -0.62
CA GLU A 29 16.33 48.07 0.22
C GLU A 29 14.84 48.20 0.57
N PRO A 30 13.88 47.94 -0.34
CA PRO A 30 12.46 47.98 -0.01
C PRO A 30 11.98 46.88 0.95
N HIS A 31 12.83 45.88 1.24
CA HIS A 31 12.60 44.81 2.22
C HIS A 31 13.28 45.14 3.54
N ALA A 32 14.59 45.43 3.51
CA ALA A 32 15.40 45.79 4.67
C ALA A 32 14.77 46.95 5.47
N ARG A 33 14.28 47.99 4.79
CA ARG A 33 13.63 49.14 5.44
C ARG A 33 12.38 48.78 6.27
N LYS A 34 11.66 47.70 5.94
CA LYS A 34 10.44 47.29 6.67
C LYS A 34 10.74 46.73 8.06
N ILE A 35 11.85 46.01 8.18
CA ILE A 35 12.33 45.39 9.43
C ILE A 35 13.49 46.15 10.07
N LYS A 36 13.85 47.31 9.50
CA LYS A 36 14.96 48.19 9.94
C LYS A 36 16.34 47.51 9.89
N SER A 37 16.58 46.64 8.91
CA SER A 37 17.93 46.07 8.70
C SER A 37 18.89 47.10 8.14
N GLU A 38 20.15 47.00 8.57
CA GLU A 38 21.29 47.59 7.88
C GLU A 38 21.58 46.84 6.56
N ILE A 39 22.00 47.56 5.52
CA ILE A 39 22.37 46.99 4.22
C ILE A 39 23.86 47.24 4.00
N VAL A 40 24.63 46.18 3.79
CA VAL A 40 26.07 46.28 3.49
C VAL A 40 26.31 45.79 2.06
N GLU A 41 26.85 46.68 1.23
CA GLU A 41 27.30 46.35 -0.12
C GLU A 41 28.71 45.76 -0.07
N LEU A 42 28.86 44.52 -0.52
CA LEU A 42 30.12 43.76 -0.47
C LEU A 42 31.15 44.20 -1.52
N ASP A 43 30.68 44.72 -2.65
CA ASP A 43 31.45 45.23 -3.79
C ASP A 43 31.64 46.76 -3.75
N GLY A 44 31.05 47.45 -2.76
CA GLY A 44 31.23 48.87 -2.49
C GLY A 44 32.22 49.18 -1.36
N GLN A 45 32.78 48.16 -0.69
CA GLN A 45 33.85 48.34 0.29
C GLN A 45 35.19 48.57 -0.39
N ASP A 46 36.03 49.43 0.18
CA ASP A 46 37.43 49.53 -0.23
C ASP A 46 38.15 48.21 0.14
N PRO A 47 38.77 47.49 -0.82
CA PRO A 47 39.51 46.27 -0.54
C PRO A 47 40.66 46.43 0.46
N SER A 48 41.15 47.65 0.70
CA SER A 48 42.15 47.91 1.75
C SER A 48 41.58 47.80 3.18
N ILE A 49 40.25 47.76 3.34
CA ILE A 49 39.56 47.54 4.62
C ILE A 49 39.37 46.02 4.84
N SER A 50 40.43 45.23 4.59
CA SER A 50 40.48 43.82 4.93
C SER A 50 41.24 43.64 6.24
N ASN A 51 40.62 43.03 7.24
CA ASN A 51 41.27 42.62 8.47
C ASN A 51 41.47 41.10 8.43
N ASP A 52 42.72 40.65 8.43
CA ASP A 52 43.11 39.24 8.42
C ASP A 52 43.09 38.59 9.82
N THR A 53 42.95 39.39 10.88
CA THR A 53 42.86 38.88 12.24
C THR A 53 41.50 38.23 12.51
N ARG A 54 41.53 37.03 13.11
CA ARG A 54 40.31 36.28 13.48
C ARG A 54 39.40 37.14 14.39
N PRO A 55 38.12 37.34 14.04
CA PRO A 55 37.19 38.09 14.89
C PRO A 55 37.07 37.48 16.30
N LYS A 56 37.26 38.33 17.32
CA LYS A 56 37.12 37.95 18.74
C LYS A 56 35.67 38.09 19.21
N VAL A 57 34.78 37.32 18.60
CA VAL A 57 33.36 37.22 19.01
C VAL A 57 33.11 35.94 19.83
N PRO A 58 32.33 35.99 20.92
CA PRO A 58 31.89 34.79 21.63
C PRO A 58 31.04 33.91 20.70
N MET A 59 31.41 32.64 20.58
CA MET A 59 30.72 31.64 19.74
C MET A 59 30.51 30.36 20.54
N ASP A 60 29.29 29.84 20.50
CA ASP A 60 28.89 28.58 21.13
C ASP A 60 28.37 27.60 20.07
N SER A 61 28.54 26.29 20.27
CA SER A 61 28.13 25.27 19.29
C SER A 61 26.61 25.14 19.15
N SER A 62 25.83 25.62 20.13
CA SER A 62 24.37 25.68 20.07
C SER A 62 23.82 26.84 19.24
N PHE A 63 24.66 27.81 18.85
CA PHE A 63 24.21 28.94 18.02
C PHE A 63 23.87 28.49 16.59
N GLY A 64 22.88 29.15 15.99
CA GLY A 64 22.49 28.95 14.60
C GLY A 64 23.65 29.26 13.65
N SER A 65 23.97 28.29 12.78
CA SER A 65 25.00 28.39 11.75
C SER A 65 24.43 28.85 10.41
N TYR A 66 23.24 28.34 10.04
CA TYR A 66 22.50 28.81 8.87
C TYR A 66 21.01 28.54 9.03
N MET A 67 20.20 29.32 8.31
CA MET A 67 18.77 29.10 8.20
C MET A 67 18.39 28.91 6.73
N ILE A 68 17.78 27.77 6.40
CA ILE A 68 17.33 27.47 5.04
C ILE A 68 15.82 27.36 5.00
N TYR A 69 15.22 28.14 4.09
CA TYR A 69 13.79 28.17 3.87
C TYR A 69 13.38 27.07 2.90
N THR A 70 12.69 26.08 3.45
CA THR A 70 12.06 25.02 2.65
C THR A 70 10.61 25.41 2.33
N SER A 71 10.02 24.83 1.29
CA SER A 71 8.61 25.03 0.99
C SER A 71 7.72 24.57 2.16
N GLY A 72 6.67 25.35 2.48
CA GLY A 72 5.64 24.99 3.47
C GLY A 72 4.31 24.61 2.83
N THR A 73 3.52 23.80 3.52
CA THR A 73 2.22 23.27 3.03
C THR A 73 1.18 24.37 2.80
N THR A 74 1.34 25.52 3.46
CA THR A 74 0.49 26.72 3.31
C THR A 74 0.98 27.68 2.22
N GLY A 75 1.99 27.29 1.43
CA GLY A 75 2.60 28.13 0.38
C GLY A 75 3.66 29.10 0.89
N LYS A 76 3.64 29.46 2.17
CA LYS A 76 4.73 30.23 2.80
C LYS A 76 5.92 29.31 3.10
N PRO A 77 7.16 29.70 2.74
CA PRO A 77 8.35 28.95 3.13
C PRO A 77 8.56 28.92 4.66
N LYS A 78 9.06 27.79 5.17
CA LYS A 78 9.37 27.54 6.59
C LYS A 78 10.90 27.53 6.79
N GLY A 79 11.42 28.38 7.67
CA GLY A 79 12.83 28.45 7.99
C GLY A 79 13.23 27.30 8.92
N VAL A 80 14.21 26.50 8.50
CA VAL A 80 14.84 25.48 9.36
C VAL A 80 16.12 26.08 9.95
N ASP A 81 16.21 26.17 11.28
CA ASP A 81 17.38 26.69 11.99
C ASP A 81 18.36 25.56 12.33
N VAL A 82 19.55 25.59 11.72
CA VAL A 82 20.58 24.56 11.85
C VAL A 82 21.76 25.13 12.64
N ARG A 83 22.16 24.46 13.72
CA ARG A 83 23.18 24.91 14.67
C ARG A 83 24.59 24.49 14.26
N HIS A 84 25.60 25.21 14.73
CA HIS A 84 27.02 24.89 14.49
C HIS A 84 27.39 23.44 14.88
N GLN A 85 26.87 22.93 15.99
CA GLN A 85 27.07 21.53 16.41
C GLN A 85 26.50 20.53 15.40
N ASN A 86 25.38 20.83 14.74
CA ASN A 86 24.79 19.93 13.78
C ASN A 86 25.67 19.83 12.52
N VAL A 87 26.13 20.99 12.02
CA VAL A 87 27.00 21.08 10.83
C VAL A 87 28.36 20.45 11.07
N THR A 88 28.99 20.73 12.22
CA THR A 88 30.29 20.16 12.57
C THR A 88 30.23 18.65 12.80
N ASN A 89 29.18 18.14 13.46
CA ASN A 89 28.95 16.70 13.55
C ASN A 89 28.78 16.06 12.16
N ASN A 90 28.06 16.72 11.26
CA ASN A 90 27.75 16.15 9.95
C ASN A 90 28.96 16.16 9.00
N LEU A 91 29.68 17.29 8.89
CA LEU A 91 30.65 17.53 7.81
C LEU A 91 32.13 17.26 8.16
N LEU A 92 32.45 16.95 9.42
CA LEU A 92 33.81 16.60 9.87
C LEU A 92 34.01 15.08 10.07
N VAL A 93 32.97 14.27 9.87
CA VAL A 93 33.03 12.82 10.08
C VAL A 93 32.79 12.06 8.78
N GLU A 94 33.48 10.92 8.62
CA GLU A 94 33.22 10.04 7.49
C GLU A 94 31.83 9.39 7.63
N PRO A 95 31.09 9.20 6.52
CA PRO A 95 31.51 9.44 5.14
C PRO A 95 31.28 10.88 4.62
N ALA A 96 30.67 11.77 5.41
CA ALA A 96 30.24 13.09 4.93
C ALA A 96 31.37 14.14 4.81
N SER A 97 32.51 13.93 5.47
CA SER A 97 33.76 14.63 5.16
C SER A 97 34.33 14.30 3.76
N LEU A 98 33.87 13.21 3.13
CA LEU A 98 34.23 12.77 1.77
C LEU A 98 35.74 12.62 1.50
N LYS A 99 36.57 12.52 2.56
CA LYS A 99 38.04 12.65 2.50
C LYS A 99 38.51 13.91 1.78
N ILE A 100 37.75 15.00 1.88
CA ILE A 100 38.23 16.32 1.46
C ILE A 100 39.41 16.70 2.38
N ALA A 101 40.45 17.27 1.77
CA ALA A 101 41.71 17.61 2.43
C ALA A 101 42.44 18.68 1.61
N VAL A 102 43.57 19.19 2.12
CA VAL A 102 44.48 20.05 1.36
C VAL A 102 44.84 19.41 0.02
N GLY A 103 44.68 20.16 -1.07
CA GLY A 103 44.90 19.71 -2.45
C GLY A 103 43.70 19.02 -3.12
N LYS A 104 42.58 18.82 -2.41
CA LYS A 104 41.30 18.38 -3.01
C LYS A 104 40.51 19.53 -3.61
N ASN A 105 39.87 19.29 -4.73
CA ASN A 105 39.13 20.26 -5.51
C ASN A 105 37.66 19.85 -5.58
N VAL A 106 36.79 20.69 -5.03
CA VAL A 106 35.34 20.43 -4.90
C VAL A 106 34.56 21.44 -5.73
N ALA A 107 33.54 20.99 -6.45
CA ALA A 107 32.68 21.90 -7.22
C ALA A 107 31.59 22.53 -6.33
N GLN A 108 31.41 23.85 -6.47
CA GLN A 108 30.20 24.54 -6.02
C GLN A 108 29.24 24.63 -7.21
N LEU A 109 28.23 23.75 -7.23
CA LEU A 109 27.27 23.61 -8.32
C LEU A 109 25.86 24.04 -7.93
N LEU A 110 25.46 23.65 -6.72
CA LEU A 110 24.10 23.77 -6.22
C LEU A 110 23.76 25.23 -5.84
N ASN A 111 22.48 25.51 -5.60
CA ASN A 111 22.06 26.85 -5.18
C ASN A 111 22.37 27.01 -3.68
N ILE A 112 23.00 28.12 -3.27
CA ILE A 112 23.32 28.39 -1.84
C ILE A 112 22.10 28.35 -0.90
N SER A 113 20.88 28.52 -1.42
CA SER A 113 19.62 28.34 -0.69
C SER A 113 19.16 26.88 -0.56
N PHE A 114 19.97 25.91 -1.00
CA PHE A 114 19.79 24.47 -0.79
C PHE A 114 20.89 23.97 0.16
N ASP A 115 20.53 23.10 1.09
CA ASP A 115 21.41 22.64 2.18
C ASP A 115 22.62 21.84 1.69
N MET A 116 22.48 21.06 0.62
CA MET A 116 23.62 20.40 -0.03
C MET A 116 24.66 21.39 -0.60
N ALA A 117 24.33 22.66 -0.87
CA ALA A 117 25.35 23.66 -1.20
C ALA A 117 26.15 24.11 0.03
N GLN A 118 25.59 24.01 1.24
CA GLN A 118 26.34 24.17 2.48
C GLN A 118 27.30 22.99 2.69
N TRP A 119 26.98 21.80 2.18
CA TRP A 119 27.94 20.70 2.11
C TRP A 119 29.11 21.03 1.18
N GLU A 120 28.84 21.44 -0.07
CA GLU A 120 29.88 21.89 -1.02
C GLU A 120 30.80 22.93 -0.40
N ILE A 121 30.25 23.98 0.22
CA ILE A 121 31.03 25.10 0.75
C ILE A 121 31.72 24.72 2.06
N LEU A 122 30.98 24.28 3.07
CA LEU A 122 31.48 24.15 4.44
C LEU A 122 32.37 22.93 4.60
N ALA A 123 32.04 21.76 4.04
CA ALA A 123 32.95 20.62 4.13
C ALA A 123 34.26 20.88 3.38
N THR A 124 34.24 21.66 2.31
CA THR A 124 35.46 22.07 1.61
C THR A 124 36.33 22.96 2.47
N LEU A 125 35.78 24.07 2.98
CA LEU A 125 36.54 25.04 3.76
C LEU A 125 36.98 24.49 5.13
N MET A 126 36.14 23.70 5.79
CA MET A 126 36.43 23.13 7.11
C MET A 126 37.50 22.04 7.07
N ASN A 127 37.65 21.32 5.95
CA ASN A 127 38.66 20.28 5.76
C ASN A 127 39.88 20.76 4.92
N GLY A 128 39.96 22.04 4.58
CA GLY A 128 41.12 22.64 3.88
C GLY A 128 41.18 22.35 2.37
N GLY A 129 40.08 21.91 1.75
CA GLY A 129 39.97 21.76 0.30
C GLY A 129 39.83 23.10 -0.44
N THR A 130 39.93 23.05 -1.76
CA THR A 130 39.72 24.18 -2.67
C THR A 130 38.33 24.11 -3.32
N LEU A 131 37.52 25.15 -3.12
CA LEU A 131 36.19 25.26 -3.69
C LEU A 131 36.22 25.97 -5.05
N HIS A 132 35.79 25.28 -6.10
CA HIS A 132 35.68 25.86 -7.45
C HIS A 132 34.25 26.31 -7.69
N ILE A 133 34.03 27.62 -7.76
CA ILE A 133 32.72 28.21 -8.04
C ILE A 133 32.45 28.12 -9.54
N ARG A 134 31.34 27.48 -9.93
CA ARG A 134 31.00 27.34 -11.35
C ARG A 134 30.66 28.67 -12.01
N ASN A 135 30.97 28.78 -13.30
CA ASN A 135 30.48 29.86 -14.15
C ASN A 135 29.17 29.42 -14.88
N GLY A 136 28.91 29.97 -16.07
CA GLY A 136 27.77 29.59 -16.91
C GLY A 136 27.91 28.21 -17.54
N ASP A 137 29.14 27.80 -17.88
CA ASP A 137 29.47 26.45 -18.32
C ASP A 137 29.84 25.58 -17.12
N TRP A 138 29.08 24.51 -16.93
CA TRP A 138 29.32 23.55 -15.85
C TRP A 138 30.48 22.62 -16.19
N SER A 139 30.80 22.44 -17.48
CA SER A 139 31.86 21.55 -17.95
C SER A 139 33.25 22.09 -17.54
N ASP A 140 33.45 23.40 -17.61
CA ASP A 140 34.71 24.06 -17.22
C ASP A 140 35.08 23.80 -15.74
N VAL A 141 34.12 23.90 -14.81
CA VAL A 141 34.37 23.55 -13.40
C VAL A 141 34.53 22.04 -13.23
N LEU A 142 33.70 21.22 -13.89
CA LEU A 142 33.74 19.77 -13.76
C LEU A 142 35.06 19.15 -14.24
N ARG A 143 35.79 19.80 -15.16
CA ARG A 143 37.14 19.40 -15.60
C ARG A 143 38.26 19.75 -14.61
N ARG A 144 38.00 20.58 -13.58
CA ARG A 144 39.00 21.10 -12.62
C ARG A 144 38.90 20.48 -11.22
N VAL A 145 37.86 19.69 -10.96
CA VAL A 145 37.53 19.13 -9.63
C VAL A 145 37.75 17.63 -9.55
N ASP A 146 37.94 17.10 -8.35
CA ASP A 146 37.96 15.65 -8.09
C ASP A 146 36.72 15.17 -7.32
N THR A 147 35.98 16.08 -6.68
CA THR A 147 34.81 15.78 -5.87
C THR A 147 33.59 16.59 -6.33
N VAL A 148 32.48 15.89 -6.60
CA VAL A 148 31.21 16.48 -7.03
C VAL A 148 30.10 16.07 -6.08
N ILE A 149 29.38 17.05 -5.54
CA ILE A 149 28.15 16.87 -4.77
C ILE A 149 27.00 17.41 -5.63
N ALA A 150 26.01 16.58 -5.90
CA ALA A 150 24.96 16.90 -6.85
C ALA A 150 23.64 16.20 -6.50
N THR A 151 22.60 16.50 -7.27
CA THR A 151 21.40 15.67 -7.32
C THR A 151 21.45 14.77 -8.56
N PRO A 152 20.81 13.58 -8.58
CA PRO A 152 20.71 12.74 -9.76
C PRO A 152 20.33 13.46 -11.07
N THR A 153 19.38 14.41 -11.03
CA THR A 153 18.99 15.26 -12.18
C THR A 153 20.11 16.19 -12.66
N VAL A 154 20.99 16.61 -11.75
CA VAL A 154 22.17 17.42 -12.09
C VAL A 154 23.26 16.55 -12.69
N LEU A 155 23.57 15.41 -12.06
CA LEU A 155 24.64 14.51 -12.51
C LEU A 155 24.32 13.86 -13.86
N GLY A 156 23.08 13.39 -14.06
CA GLY A 156 22.66 12.70 -15.30
C GLY A 156 22.62 13.55 -16.57
N LYS A 157 23.15 14.78 -16.54
CA LYS A 157 23.45 15.62 -17.71
C LYS A 157 24.84 15.38 -18.28
N PHE A 158 25.68 14.65 -17.55
CA PHE A 158 27.10 14.46 -17.82
C PHE A 158 27.38 12.96 -17.87
N ALA A 159 28.11 12.51 -18.89
CA ALA A 159 28.63 11.14 -18.92
C ALA A 159 29.92 11.06 -18.10
N GLN A 160 30.12 9.97 -17.37
CA GLN A 160 31.34 9.76 -16.57
C GLN A 160 32.61 9.90 -17.42
N ALA A 161 32.56 9.38 -18.66
CA ALA A 161 33.70 9.34 -19.58
C ALA A 161 34.26 10.72 -19.96
N ASP A 162 33.45 11.79 -19.90
CA ASP A 162 33.87 13.15 -20.22
C ASP A 162 34.71 13.81 -19.10
N PHE A 163 34.66 13.26 -17.88
CA PHE A 163 35.24 13.84 -16.67
C PHE A 163 36.05 12.83 -15.84
N PRO A 164 37.08 12.17 -16.42
CA PRO A 164 37.88 11.15 -15.74
C PRO A 164 38.74 11.68 -14.58
N ASN A 165 38.81 13.00 -14.40
CA ASN A 165 39.42 13.67 -13.26
C ASN A 165 38.62 13.50 -11.95
N ILE A 166 37.30 13.28 -12.03
CA ILE A 166 36.44 13.06 -10.85
C ILE A 166 36.80 11.71 -10.19
N LYS A 167 36.77 11.68 -8.85
CA LYS A 167 37.11 10.53 -7.98
C LYS A 167 36.07 10.26 -6.89
N THR A 168 35.28 11.26 -6.53
CA THR A 168 34.17 11.12 -5.57
C THR A 168 32.94 11.81 -6.14
N VAL A 169 31.81 11.09 -6.15
CA VAL A 169 30.51 11.64 -6.56
C VAL A 169 29.51 11.34 -5.46
N VAL A 170 28.78 12.37 -5.04
CA VAL A 170 27.68 12.25 -4.11
C VAL A 170 26.39 12.65 -4.81
N VAL A 171 25.39 11.78 -4.74
CA VAL A 171 24.04 12.04 -5.22
C VAL A 171 23.05 12.01 -4.07
N GLY A 172 22.28 13.08 -3.94
CA GLY A 172 21.27 13.25 -2.92
C GLY A 172 20.10 14.12 -3.39
N GLY A 173 19.21 14.48 -2.47
CA GLY A 173 18.12 15.41 -2.76
C GLY A 173 16.96 14.84 -3.60
N GLU A 174 17.07 13.66 -4.20
CA GLU A 174 16.01 12.94 -4.97
C GLU A 174 16.42 11.46 -5.14
N PRO A 175 15.49 10.53 -5.45
CA PRO A 175 15.84 9.11 -5.62
C PRO A 175 16.85 8.90 -6.76
N CYS A 176 17.97 8.24 -6.48
CA CYS A 176 18.97 7.93 -7.50
C CYS A 176 18.49 6.77 -8.42
N PRO A 177 18.49 6.95 -9.75
CA PRO A 177 18.26 5.84 -10.69
C PRO A 177 19.44 4.87 -10.69
N LEU A 178 19.17 3.56 -10.60
CA LEU A 178 20.21 2.53 -10.64
C LEU A 178 21.16 2.66 -11.86
N PRO A 179 20.69 2.94 -13.10
CA PRO A 179 21.60 3.09 -14.24
C PRO A 179 22.65 4.20 -14.07
N LEU A 180 22.30 5.31 -13.39
CA LEU A 180 23.23 6.41 -13.12
C LEU A 180 24.29 6.00 -12.07
N ALA A 181 23.89 5.21 -11.07
CA ALA A 181 24.82 4.66 -10.09
C ALA A 181 25.76 3.62 -10.71
N GLU A 182 25.25 2.73 -11.58
CA GLU A 182 26.03 1.72 -12.29
C GLU A 182 26.98 2.33 -13.35
N GLU A 183 26.64 3.47 -13.95
CA GLU A 183 27.53 4.19 -14.88
C GLU A 183 28.76 4.75 -14.15
N TRP A 184 28.55 5.41 -13.00
CA TRP A 184 29.62 6.16 -12.32
C TRP A 184 30.42 5.33 -11.32
N SER A 185 29.77 4.45 -10.55
CA SER A 185 30.42 3.67 -9.47
C SER A 185 31.60 2.75 -9.85
N PRO A 186 31.80 2.29 -11.10
CA PRO A 186 33.04 1.60 -11.48
C PRO A 186 34.29 2.49 -11.44
N PHE A 187 34.12 3.81 -11.51
CA PHE A 187 35.21 4.78 -11.73
C PHE A 187 35.43 5.75 -10.56
N VAL A 188 34.42 5.95 -9.71
CA VAL A 188 34.44 6.90 -8.59
C VAL A 188 33.87 6.29 -7.32
N ASN A 189 34.21 6.87 -6.15
CA ASN A 189 33.48 6.61 -4.92
C ASN A 189 32.07 7.22 -5.03
N PHE A 190 31.09 6.42 -5.44
CA PHE A 190 29.72 6.88 -5.67
C PHE A 190 28.87 6.71 -4.41
N TRP A 191 28.51 7.83 -3.79
CA TRP A 191 27.69 7.86 -2.58
C TRP A 191 26.25 8.25 -2.91
N ASN A 192 25.31 7.33 -2.67
CA ASN A 192 23.89 7.64 -2.65
C ASN A 192 23.48 7.96 -1.21
N ILE A 193 22.95 9.16 -0.97
CA ILE A 193 22.68 9.66 0.39
C ILE A 193 21.22 10.08 0.56
N CYS A 194 20.78 10.14 1.82
CA CYS A 194 19.48 10.71 2.15
C CYS A 194 19.55 11.60 3.39
N GLY A 195 18.67 12.61 3.37
CA GLY A 195 18.29 13.44 4.51
C GLY A 195 17.38 14.59 4.06
N PRO A 196 16.47 15.04 4.94
CA PRO A 196 15.84 16.36 4.83
C PRO A 196 16.61 17.44 5.62
N THR A 197 16.36 18.72 5.32
CA THR A 197 17.04 19.88 5.94
C THR A 197 16.95 19.93 7.46
N GLU A 198 15.84 19.46 8.02
CA GLU A 198 15.49 19.38 9.43
C GLU A 198 16.44 18.49 10.27
N ILE A 199 17.28 17.70 9.58
CA ILE A 199 18.32 16.85 10.18
C ILE A 199 19.70 17.16 9.60
N THR A 200 19.91 18.37 9.08
CA THR A 200 21.23 18.86 8.63
C THR A 200 21.84 18.04 7.50
N ILE A 201 21.38 18.29 6.28
CA ILE A 201 21.93 17.79 5.00
C ILE A 201 21.69 16.28 4.79
N LEU A 202 22.24 15.39 5.62
CA LEU A 202 22.09 13.93 5.48
C LEU A 202 22.10 13.18 6.82
N ASN A 203 21.27 12.13 6.94
CA ASN A 203 21.35 11.12 8.00
C ASN A 203 21.96 9.80 7.55
N THR A 204 21.91 9.48 6.26
CA THR A 204 22.25 8.14 5.75
C THR A 204 23.06 8.21 4.48
N ALA A 205 24.01 7.27 4.33
CA ALA A 205 24.87 7.18 3.17
C ALA A 205 25.17 5.72 2.76
N HIS A 206 25.12 5.44 1.46
CA HIS A 206 25.53 4.18 0.83
C HIS A 206 26.64 4.44 -0.18
N LEU A 207 27.83 3.88 0.05
CA LEU A 207 28.84 3.73 -1.00
C LEU A 207 28.38 2.61 -1.93
N HIS A 208 27.85 2.98 -3.09
CA HIS A 208 27.38 2.02 -4.09
C HIS A 208 28.56 1.35 -4.79
N LYS A 209 28.37 0.07 -5.13
CA LYS A 209 29.31 -0.70 -5.96
C LYS A 209 28.51 -1.40 -7.07
N PRO A 210 29.10 -1.57 -8.27
CA PRO A 210 28.41 -2.21 -9.38
C PRO A 210 27.82 -3.57 -9.01
N GLY A 211 26.53 -3.77 -9.31
CA GLY A 211 25.80 -5.00 -9.02
C GLY A 211 25.33 -5.18 -7.57
N GLU A 212 25.61 -4.25 -6.64
CA GLU A 212 24.94 -4.24 -5.33
C GLU A 212 23.48 -3.74 -5.44
N LEU A 213 22.66 -4.03 -4.43
CA LEU A 213 21.38 -3.36 -4.28
C LEU A 213 21.60 -1.89 -3.92
N LEU A 214 21.13 -0.97 -4.77
CA LEU A 214 21.18 0.47 -4.48
C LEU A 214 20.23 0.80 -3.31
N THR A 215 20.81 1.26 -2.21
CA THR A 215 20.12 1.65 -0.97
C THR A 215 20.47 3.09 -0.60
N ILE A 216 19.91 3.63 0.48
CA ILE A 216 20.44 4.86 1.11
C ILE A 216 21.38 4.55 2.30
N GLY A 217 21.64 3.27 2.56
CA GLY A 217 22.77 2.83 3.37
C GLY A 217 22.51 2.93 4.87
N LYS A 218 23.50 3.39 5.63
CA LYS A 218 23.52 3.34 7.10
C LYS A 218 23.53 4.74 7.73
N PRO A 219 23.08 4.89 8.99
CA PRO A 219 23.14 6.16 9.71
C PRO A 219 24.57 6.70 9.83
N LEU A 220 24.70 8.03 9.81
CA LEU A 220 25.96 8.73 10.08
C LEU A 220 26.36 8.65 11.57
N PRO A 221 27.63 8.91 11.91
CA PRO A 221 28.07 9.03 13.30
C PRO A 221 27.21 10.00 14.12
N ASN A 222 26.97 9.63 15.38
CA ASN A 222 26.14 10.36 16.34
C ASN A 222 24.69 10.64 15.87
N THR A 223 24.20 9.89 14.88
CA THR A 223 22.83 9.98 14.35
C THR A 223 22.12 8.64 14.55
N THR A 224 20.90 8.66 15.07
CA THR A 224 20.03 7.47 15.18
C THR A 224 18.98 7.47 14.07
N LEU A 225 18.53 6.28 13.69
CA LEU A 225 17.46 6.12 12.71
C LEU A 225 16.56 4.95 13.09
N TYR A 226 15.26 5.21 13.10
CA TYR A 226 14.22 4.23 13.42
C TYR A 226 13.25 4.09 12.26
N VAL A 227 12.73 2.87 12.07
CA VAL A 227 11.61 2.61 11.16
C VAL A 227 10.44 2.20 12.06
N LEU A 228 9.43 3.06 12.14
CA LEU A 228 8.33 2.95 13.11
C LEU A 228 6.98 2.74 12.42
N ASP A 229 6.06 2.07 13.11
CA ASP A 229 4.65 1.98 12.69
C ASP A 229 3.84 3.25 13.02
N ASP A 230 2.52 3.22 12.74
CA ASP A 230 1.62 4.35 13.01
C ASP A 230 1.41 4.62 14.51
N ASP A 231 1.70 3.65 15.38
CA ASP A 231 1.69 3.77 16.85
C ASP A 231 3.11 4.10 17.41
N GLU A 232 4.04 4.46 16.52
CA GLU A 232 5.44 4.78 16.77
C GLU A 232 6.28 3.65 17.41
N ASN A 233 5.92 2.39 17.20
CA ASN A 233 6.71 1.24 17.65
C ASN A 233 7.69 0.78 16.56
N PRO A 234 8.90 0.29 16.91
CA PRO A 234 9.83 -0.25 15.93
C PRO A 234 9.24 -1.44 15.18
N VAL A 235 9.30 -1.40 13.84
CA VAL A 235 8.91 -2.55 13.00
C VAL A 235 10.04 -3.58 12.94
N ALA A 236 9.69 -4.82 12.59
CA ALA A 236 10.68 -5.87 12.36
C ALA A 236 11.57 -5.56 11.13
N ILE A 237 12.78 -6.11 11.12
CA ILE A 237 13.67 -6.03 9.94
C ILE A 237 12.93 -6.60 8.71
N GLY A 238 13.05 -5.92 7.57
CA GLY A 238 12.36 -6.24 6.32
C GLY A 238 10.95 -5.65 6.17
N GLU A 239 10.29 -5.26 7.27
CA GLU A 239 8.96 -4.63 7.24
C GLU A 239 9.04 -3.12 6.96
N PRO A 240 8.04 -2.54 6.27
CA PRO A 240 8.00 -1.10 5.97
C PRO A 240 7.44 -0.29 7.13
N GLY A 241 8.01 0.90 7.36
CA GLY A 241 7.49 1.89 8.31
C GLY A 241 7.95 3.31 7.96
N ILE A 242 7.63 4.27 8.83
CA ILE A 242 8.03 5.67 8.70
C ILE A 242 9.43 5.85 9.28
N MET A 243 10.29 6.55 8.56
CA MET A 243 11.63 6.89 9.01
C MET A 243 11.61 8.05 10.02
N TRP A 244 12.17 7.81 11.20
CA TRP A 244 12.44 8.83 12.21
C TRP A 244 13.94 8.92 12.46
N ALA A 245 14.47 10.13 12.59
CA ALA A 245 15.91 10.38 12.72
C ALA A 245 16.21 11.17 13.99
N GLY A 246 17.12 10.69 14.84
CA GLY A 246 17.51 11.33 16.10
C GLY A 246 19.01 11.62 16.17
N GLY A 247 19.47 12.14 17.30
CA GLY A 247 20.88 12.43 17.57
C GLY A 247 21.37 13.81 17.07
N ALA A 248 22.68 13.95 16.96
CA ALA A 248 23.39 15.24 16.88
C ALA A 248 23.11 16.07 15.61
N CYS A 249 22.55 15.47 14.56
CA CYS A 249 22.22 16.19 13.32
C CYS A 249 20.79 16.79 13.31
N VAL A 250 19.93 16.46 14.29
CA VAL A 250 18.59 17.08 14.41
C VAL A 250 18.71 18.58 14.66
N SER A 251 18.06 19.37 13.82
CA SER A 251 18.09 20.84 13.85
C SER A 251 17.33 21.44 15.05
N ALA A 252 17.39 22.76 15.22
CA ALA A 252 16.66 23.46 16.28
C ALA A 252 15.13 23.45 16.11
N GLY A 253 14.64 23.08 14.91
CA GLY A 253 13.22 23.11 14.56
C GLY A 253 12.89 24.14 13.48
N TYR A 254 11.62 24.54 13.43
CA TYR A 254 11.14 25.58 12.52
C TYR A 254 11.03 26.93 13.23
N VAL A 255 11.63 27.95 12.61
CA VAL A 255 11.63 29.33 13.10
C VAL A 255 10.20 29.87 13.15
N ASN A 256 9.86 30.55 14.26
CA ASN A 256 8.54 31.11 14.58
C ASN A 256 7.34 30.13 14.47
N LEU A 257 7.60 28.81 14.43
CA LEU A 257 6.59 27.77 14.24
C LEU A 257 6.71 26.68 15.32
N PRO A 258 6.52 27.02 16.61
CA PRO A 258 6.71 26.09 17.73
C PRO A 258 5.71 24.92 17.70
N GLU A 259 4.45 25.17 17.35
CA GLU A 259 3.42 24.12 17.25
C GLU A 259 3.78 23.09 16.17
N LEU A 260 4.12 23.55 14.96
CA LEU A 260 4.56 22.67 13.87
C LEU A 260 5.83 21.89 14.26
N THR A 261 6.75 22.55 14.95
CA THR A 261 7.96 21.91 15.49
C THR A 261 7.59 20.78 16.42
N ALA A 262 6.75 21.00 17.43
CA ALA A 262 6.31 19.97 18.38
C ALA A 262 5.58 18.77 17.73
N THR A 263 4.91 18.96 16.58
CA THR A 263 4.28 17.82 15.85
C THR A 263 5.29 16.93 15.13
N ARG A 264 6.46 17.45 14.74
CA ARG A 264 7.45 16.75 13.90
C ARG A 264 8.74 16.38 14.63
N PHE A 265 9.13 17.16 15.64
CA PHE A 265 10.28 16.95 16.51
C PHE A 265 9.73 16.52 17.88
N LYS A 266 10.00 15.28 18.28
CA LYS A 266 9.53 14.70 19.54
C LYS A 266 10.71 14.23 20.40
N PRO A 267 10.57 14.12 21.73
CA PRO A 267 11.56 13.44 22.56
C PRO A 267 11.89 12.05 22.02
N ASP A 268 13.16 11.72 21.92
CA ASP A 268 13.61 10.38 21.54
C ASP A 268 13.39 9.42 22.72
N LYS A 269 12.33 8.62 22.59
CA LYS A 269 11.91 7.65 23.61
C LYS A 269 12.82 6.42 23.71
N PHE A 270 13.79 6.28 22.81
CA PHE A 270 14.70 5.13 22.74
C PHE A 270 16.06 5.41 23.40
N THR A 271 16.53 6.67 23.40
CA THR A 271 17.82 7.06 23.98
C THR A 271 17.76 7.42 25.47
N ARG A 272 16.63 7.96 25.95
CA ARG A 272 16.40 8.44 27.34
C ARG A 272 17.35 9.55 27.83
N ASP A 273 18.08 10.19 26.92
CA ASP A 273 19.04 11.27 27.19
C ASP A 273 18.43 12.68 27.04
N GLY A 274 17.14 12.77 26.71
CA GLY A 274 16.44 14.03 26.47
C GLY A 274 16.65 14.63 25.08
N THR A 275 17.34 13.92 24.17
CA THR A 275 17.45 14.35 22.76
C THR A 275 16.11 14.24 22.02
N LEU A 276 16.06 14.81 20.82
CA LEU A 276 14.88 14.81 19.95
C LEU A 276 15.09 13.85 18.77
N MET A 277 13.98 13.27 18.30
CA MET A 277 13.85 12.60 17.01
C MET A 277 12.87 13.35 16.10
N PHE A 278 13.19 13.41 14.81
CA PHE A 278 12.42 14.07 13.77
C PHE A 278 11.69 13.08 12.86
N ASN A 279 10.40 13.31 12.63
CA ASN A 279 9.56 12.56 11.68
C ASN A 279 9.75 13.07 10.24
N THR A 280 10.55 12.34 9.46
CA THR A 280 10.89 12.69 8.07
C THR A 280 9.68 12.69 7.12
N GLY A 281 8.65 11.89 7.41
CA GLY A 281 7.56 11.56 6.48
C GLY A 281 7.95 10.59 5.35
N ASP A 282 9.22 10.19 5.26
CA ASP A 282 9.71 9.19 4.32
C ASP A 282 9.38 7.77 4.82
N LEU A 283 9.07 6.87 3.90
CA LEU A 283 8.87 5.45 4.16
C LEU A 283 10.15 4.69 3.85
N GLY A 284 10.51 3.74 4.71
CA GLY A 284 11.69 2.90 4.52
C GLY A 284 11.53 1.53 5.16
N ARG A 285 12.52 0.66 4.92
CA ARG A 285 12.69 -0.61 5.62
C ARG A 285 14.15 -0.98 5.80
N TRP A 286 14.46 -1.66 6.89
CA TRP A 286 15.78 -2.25 7.12
C TRP A 286 15.96 -3.53 6.31
N THR A 287 17.16 -3.73 5.79
CA THR A 287 17.69 -5.01 5.31
C THR A 287 18.35 -5.77 6.46
N GLU A 288 18.60 -7.07 6.28
CA GLU A 288 19.28 -7.90 7.28
C GLU A 288 20.73 -7.48 7.52
N ASP A 289 21.43 -6.92 6.51
CA ASP A 289 22.77 -6.34 6.66
C ASP A 289 22.75 -4.89 7.22
N GLY A 290 21.58 -4.39 7.62
CA GLY A 290 21.41 -3.10 8.28
C GLY A 290 21.57 -1.88 7.37
N LYS A 291 21.39 -2.04 6.04
CA LYS A 291 21.17 -0.93 5.09
C LYS A 291 19.69 -0.56 5.02
N LEU A 292 19.37 0.69 4.71
CA LEU A 292 18.00 1.17 4.58
C LEU A 292 17.56 1.30 3.11
N ILE A 293 16.43 0.69 2.76
CA ILE A 293 15.79 0.84 1.45
C ILE A 293 14.69 1.91 1.54
N PRO A 294 14.72 2.97 0.72
CA PRO A 294 13.64 3.96 0.66
C PRO A 294 12.44 3.42 -0.13
N LEU A 295 11.22 3.74 0.32
CA LEU A 295 9.96 3.25 -0.25
C LEU A 295 9.02 4.38 -0.71
N GLY A 296 9.48 5.63 -0.70
CA GLY A 296 8.72 6.83 -1.07
C GLY A 296 8.32 7.66 0.16
N ARG A 297 7.23 8.43 0.05
CA ARG A 297 6.72 9.30 1.13
C ARG A 297 5.29 8.95 1.52
N LYS A 298 4.91 9.30 2.76
CA LYS A 298 3.54 9.21 3.28
C LYS A 298 2.67 10.42 2.90
N ASP A 299 3.28 11.54 2.53
CA ASP A 299 2.64 12.83 2.16
C ASP A 299 2.92 13.23 0.69
N ASP A 300 2.26 14.31 0.23
CA ASP A 300 2.30 14.79 -1.17
C ASP A 300 3.53 15.68 -1.50
N GLN A 301 4.56 15.66 -0.65
CA GLN A 301 5.80 16.41 -0.84
C GLN A 301 6.66 15.77 -1.95
N VAL A 302 7.19 16.60 -2.86
CA VAL A 302 8.06 16.13 -3.96
C VAL A 302 9.42 16.82 -3.95
N LYS A 303 10.39 16.13 -4.57
CA LYS A 303 11.70 16.66 -4.92
C LYS A 303 11.70 16.84 -6.44
N PHE A 304 11.86 18.08 -6.90
CA PHE A 304 11.70 18.50 -8.29
C PHE A 304 12.90 19.31 -8.76
N LYS A 305 13.67 18.78 -9.72
CA LYS A 305 14.92 19.41 -10.22
C LYS A 305 15.90 19.73 -9.08
N GLY A 306 16.01 18.82 -8.11
CA GLY A 306 16.81 19.00 -6.89
C GLY A 306 16.20 19.93 -5.81
N PHE A 307 15.11 20.65 -6.08
CA PHE A 307 14.44 21.48 -5.08
C PHE A 307 13.34 20.71 -4.35
N ARG A 308 13.24 20.93 -3.02
CA ARG A 308 12.08 20.47 -2.25
C ARG A 308 10.88 21.37 -2.53
N VAL A 309 9.76 20.78 -2.94
CA VAL A 309 8.53 21.49 -3.30
C VAL A 309 7.32 20.85 -2.64
N GLU A 310 6.62 21.62 -1.79
CA GLU A 310 5.27 21.28 -1.31
C GLU A 310 4.27 21.63 -2.41
N LEU A 311 3.69 20.61 -3.05
CA LEU A 311 2.71 20.82 -4.13
C LEU A 311 1.46 21.56 -3.64
N ASP A 312 1.04 21.34 -2.40
CA ASP A 312 -0.09 22.05 -1.79
C ASP A 312 0.24 23.54 -1.57
N GLY A 313 1.51 23.88 -1.32
CA GLY A 313 1.96 25.26 -1.23
C GLY A 313 2.01 25.98 -2.59
N VAL A 314 2.38 25.27 -3.67
CA VAL A 314 2.24 25.77 -5.04
C VAL A 314 0.76 26.00 -5.37
N SER A 315 -0.10 25.06 -4.98
CA SER A 315 -1.56 25.14 -5.16
C SER A 315 -2.14 26.40 -4.49
N ALA A 316 -1.86 26.61 -3.20
CA ALA A 316 -2.33 27.79 -2.46
C ALA A 316 -1.87 29.13 -3.07
N ALA A 317 -0.66 29.20 -3.62
CA ALA A 317 -0.16 30.41 -4.26
C ALA A 317 -0.79 30.68 -5.64
N VAL A 318 -1.29 29.65 -6.33
CA VAL A 318 -2.10 29.79 -7.54
C VAL A 318 -3.55 30.19 -7.20
N GLU A 319 -4.10 29.70 -6.07
CA GLU A 319 -5.40 30.14 -5.54
C GLU A 319 -5.40 31.62 -5.10
N GLY A 320 -4.24 32.16 -4.72
CA GLY A 320 -4.06 33.59 -4.42
C GLY A 320 -4.13 34.54 -5.64
N VAL A 321 -4.36 34.04 -6.85
CA VAL A 321 -4.50 34.86 -8.07
C VAL A 321 -5.94 35.38 -8.19
N PRO A 322 -6.18 36.70 -8.37
CA PRO A 322 -7.52 37.22 -8.63
C PRO A 322 -8.16 36.55 -9.85
N SER A 323 -9.39 36.04 -9.70
CA SER A 323 -10.12 35.18 -10.66
C SER A 323 -9.77 33.69 -10.65
N VAL A 324 -8.97 33.19 -9.70
CA VAL A 324 -8.82 31.74 -9.43
C VAL A 324 -9.65 31.37 -8.19
N THR A 325 -10.44 30.31 -8.30
CA THR A 325 -11.32 29.80 -7.23
C THR A 325 -10.78 28.54 -6.58
N LYS A 326 -10.07 27.70 -7.35
CA LYS A 326 -9.33 26.52 -6.88
C LYS A 326 -8.08 26.32 -7.73
N ALA A 327 -7.03 25.73 -7.15
CA ALA A 327 -5.83 25.30 -7.87
C ALA A 327 -5.22 24.02 -7.30
N CYS A 328 -4.54 23.25 -8.13
CA CYS A 328 -3.78 22.08 -7.73
C CYS A 328 -2.49 21.99 -8.54
N ALA A 329 -1.37 21.68 -7.90
CA ALA A 329 -0.07 21.53 -8.55
C ALA A 329 0.42 20.08 -8.55
N LEU A 330 1.12 19.66 -9.60
CA LEU A 330 1.67 18.31 -9.74
C LEU A 330 2.98 18.30 -10.52
N VAL A 331 3.84 17.32 -10.23
CA VAL A 331 4.91 16.94 -11.16
C VAL A 331 4.40 15.83 -12.10
N VAL A 332 4.58 16.04 -13.41
CA VAL A 332 4.23 15.10 -14.50
C VAL A 332 5.31 15.22 -15.57
N HIS A 333 5.95 14.11 -15.97
CA HIS A 333 7.04 14.08 -16.96
C HIS A 333 8.11 15.18 -16.74
N ASP A 334 8.64 15.27 -15.53
CA ASP A 334 9.67 16.24 -15.11
C ASP A 334 9.34 17.73 -15.34
N LYS A 335 8.05 18.03 -15.46
CA LYS A 335 7.47 19.37 -15.48
C LYS A 335 6.56 19.60 -14.27
N LEU A 336 6.55 20.83 -13.77
CA LEU A 336 5.62 21.27 -12.72
C LEU A 336 4.39 21.88 -13.40
N TRP A 337 3.25 21.24 -13.22
CA TRP A 337 1.95 21.64 -13.74
C TRP A 337 1.13 22.33 -12.67
N ALA A 338 0.38 23.36 -13.04
CA ALA A 338 -0.74 23.87 -12.25
C ALA A 338 -2.06 23.82 -13.03
N PHE A 339 -3.03 23.22 -12.38
CA PHE A 339 -4.41 23.10 -12.83
C PHE A 339 -5.20 24.12 -12.02
N TYR A 340 -5.95 25.00 -12.69
CA TYR A 340 -6.67 26.08 -12.03
C TYR A 340 -8.07 26.24 -12.61
N SER A 341 -9.03 26.63 -11.78
CA SER A 341 -10.40 26.94 -12.20
C SER A 341 -10.89 28.24 -11.57
N GLY A 342 -11.69 29.00 -12.30
CA GLY A 342 -12.32 30.23 -11.83
C GLY A 342 -13.16 30.88 -12.94
N PRO A 343 -13.80 32.03 -12.70
CA PRO A 343 -14.77 32.61 -13.65
C PRO A 343 -14.16 32.99 -15.01
N ASN A 344 -12.89 33.39 -15.04
CA ASN A 344 -12.20 33.83 -16.25
C ASN A 344 -10.94 32.99 -16.51
N ARG A 345 -10.72 32.59 -17.77
CA ARG A 345 -9.47 31.97 -18.20
C ARG A 345 -8.40 33.04 -18.38
N LEU A 346 -7.45 33.11 -17.46
CA LEU A 346 -6.23 33.92 -17.59
C LEU A 346 -5.23 33.29 -18.57
N ASN A 347 -4.38 34.11 -19.21
CA ASN A 347 -3.27 33.64 -20.05
C ASN A 347 -2.18 32.97 -19.17
N HIS A 348 -1.50 31.93 -19.70
CA HIS A 348 -0.39 31.24 -19.03
C HIS A 348 0.75 32.19 -18.67
N ASP A 349 1.06 33.17 -19.53
CA ASP A 349 2.10 34.17 -19.27
C ASP A 349 1.71 35.11 -18.11
N GLU A 350 0.42 35.43 -18.02
CA GLU A 350 -0.12 36.24 -16.91
C GLU A 350 -0.16 35.45 -15.60
N MET A 351 -0.62 34.19 -15.63
CA MET A 351 -0.56 33.27 -14.49
C MET A 351 0.87 33.13 -13.96
N SER A 352 1.82 32.84 -14.84
CA SER A 352 3.25 32.75 -14.51
C SER A 352 3.78 34.05 -13.91
N ARG A 353 3.37 35.20 -14.46
CA ARG A 353 3.75 36.53 -13.96
C ARG A 353 3.15 36.86 -12.58
N ILE A 354 1.92 36.44 -12.28
CA ILE A 354 1.28 36.72 -10.98
C ILE A 354 1.78 35.74 -9.93
N VAL A 355 1.80 34.44 -10.21
CA VAL A 355 2.31 33.41 -9.28
C VAL A 355 3.82 33.52 -9.10
N GLY A 356 4.56 34.01 -10.09
CA GLY A 356 5.96 34.43 -9.95
C GLY A 356 6.19 35.63 -9.02
N LYS A 357 5.12 36.30 -8.53
CA LYS A 357 5.18 37.26 -7.41
C LYS A 357 4.92 36.62 -6.05
N THR A 358 4.68 35.31 -5.96
CA THR A 358 4.43 34.56 -4.71
C THR A 358 5.16 33.22 -4.57
N LEU A 359 5.67 32.60 -5.64
CA LEU A 359 6.48 31.36 -5.61
C LEU A 359 7.91 31.54 -6.17
N PRO A 360 8.93 30.88 -5.59
CA PRO A 360 10.29 30.95 -6.15
C PRO A 360 10.31 30.32 -7.55
N TYR A 361 11.25 30.74 -8.41
CA TYR A 361 11.21 30.43 -9.85
C TYR A 361 11.13 28.93 -10.18
N TYR A 362 11.69 28.05 -9.33
CA TYR A 362 11.66 26.60 -9.47
C TYR A 362 10.34 25.94 -9.02
N SER A 363 9.53 26.66 -8.23
CA SER A 363 8.17 26.26 -7.83
C SER A 363 7.08 26.98 -8.61
N VAL A 364 7.41 27.91 -9.51
CA VAL A 364 6.45 28.42 -10.49
C VAL A 364 6.16 27.30 -11.50
N PRO A 365 4.89 26.94 -11.73
CA PRO A 365 4.52 25.96 -12.74
C PRO A 365 5.00 26.35 -14.13
N THR A 366 5.59 25.40 -14.86
CA THR A 366 6.02 25.57 -16.25
C THR A 366 4.89 25.28 -17.23
N GLU A 367 3.90 24.49 -16.79
CA GLU A 367 2.74 24.10 -17.59
C GLU A 367 1.47 24.48 -16.83
N TRP A 368 0.47 24.96 -17.56
CA TRP A 368 -0.77 25.49 -17.00
C TRP A 368 -1.95 24.87 -17.74
N LEU A 369 -2.97 24.47 -16.98
CA LEU A 369 -4.21 23.98 -17.56
C LEU A 369 -5.40 24.60 -16.84
N TYR A 370 -6.08 25.51 -17.53
CA TYR A 370 -7.37 26.03 -17.10
C TYR A 370 -8.45 24.97 -17.24
N LEU A 371 -9.23 24.77 -16.19
CA LEU A 371 -10.36 23.84 -16.13
C LEU A 371 -11.60 24.60 -15.70
N SER A 372 -12.77 24.29 -16.29
CA SER A 372 -14.06 24.87 -15.86
C SER A 372 -14.40 24.49 -14.42
N SER A 373 -13.95 23.31 -13.98
CA SER A 373 -13.82 22.94 -12.56
C SER A 373 -12.62 22.01 -12.40
N ILE A 374 -11.85 22.18 -11.32
CA ILE A 374 -10.80 21.20 -11.01
C ILE A 374 -11.48 19.90 -10.57
N PRO A 375 -11.14 18.75 -11.18
CA PRO A 375 -11.66 17.47 -10.72
C PRO A 375 -11.23 17.21 -9.28
N LEU A 376 -12.21 16.79 -8.47
CA LEU A 376 -12.03 16.36 -7.10
C LEU A 376 -12.32 14.86 -7.01
N THR A 377 -11.60 14.19 -6.13
CA THR A 377 -11.97 12.85 -5.64
C THR A 377 -13.30 12.91 -4.88
N VAL A 378 -13.97 11.76 -4.68
CA VAL A 378 -15.21 11.70 -3.87
C VAL A 378 -15.05 12.24 -2.44
N ASN A 379 -13.83 12.33 -1.92
CA ASN A 379 -13.55 12.85 -0.58
C ASN A 379 -13.29 14.38 -0.58
N GLY A 380 -13.71 15.10 -1.62
CA GLY A 380 -13.54 16.56 -1.76
C GLY A 380 -12.10 17.04 -2.05
N LYS A 381 -11.10 16.17 -1.92
CA LYS A 381 -9.68 16.47 -2.22
C LYS A 381 -9.41 16.48 -3.72
N PHE A 382 -8.43 17.28 -4.16
CA PHE A 382 -8.01 17.34 -5.55
C PHE A 382 -7.71 15.98 -6.16
N ASP A 383 -8.21 15.77 -7.36
CA ASP A 383 -8.02 14.58 -8.16
C ASP A 383 -6.65 14.62 -8.86
N LYS A 384 -5.58 14.62 -8.04
CA LYS A 384 -4.16 14.67 -8.45
C LYS A 384 -3.78 13.61 -9.50
N ARG A 385 -4.63 12.61 -9.65
CA ARG A 385 -4.49 11.45 -10.50
C ARG A 385 -5.08 11.80 -11.91
N LYS A 386 -6.27 12.41 -12.03
CA LYS A 386 -6.90 12.84 -13.32
C LYS A 386 -6.26 14.08 -13.91
N LEU A 387 -5.83 14.97 -13.04
CA LEU A 387 -4.98 16.09 -13.41
C LEU A 387 -3.68 15.61 -14.08
N ARG A 388 -3.12 14.47 -13.65
CA ARG A 388 -1.94 13.89 -14.30
C ARG A 388 -2.23 13.47 -15.74
N GLU A 389 -3.24 12.66 -16.05
CA GLU A 389 -3.48 12.30 -17.46
C GLU A 389 -3.95 13.48 -18.30
N MET A 390 -4.67 14.46 -17.72
CA MET A 390 -4.99 15.71 -18.43
C MET A 390 -3.73 16.45 -18.89
N ALA A 391 -2.66 16.43 -18.08
CA ALA A 391 -1.35 16.91 -18.49
C ALA A 391 -0.69 16.02 -19.56
N GLU A 392 -0.84 14.70 -19.49
CA GLU A 392 -0.30 13.77 -20.49
C GLU A 392 -1.00 13.90 -21.86
N GLU A 393 -2.32 14.12 -21.87
CA GLU A 393 -3.10 14.44 -23.08
C GLU A 393 -2.75 15.81 -23.65
N ALA A 394 -2.65 16.83 -22.80
CA ALA A 394 -2.22 18.17 -23.20
C ALA A 394 -0.78 18.19 -23.75
N HIS A 395 0.09 17.27 -23.32
CA HIS A 395 1.44 17.14 -23.84
C HIS A 395 1.53 16.37 -25.17
N LYS A 396 0.55 15.49 -25.47
CA LYS A 396 0.47 14.72 -26.72
C LYS A 396 -0.10 15.52 -27.91
N LYS A 397 -0.82 16.62 -27.66
CA LYS A 397 -1.30 17.53 -28.71
C LYS A 397 -0.24 18.58 -29.02
N PRO A 398 0.23 18.72 -30.28
CA PRO A 398 0.93 19.91 -30.71
C PRO A 398 0.07 21.16 -30.44
N ARG A 399 0.70 22.29 -30.12
CA ARG A 399 0.00 23.59 -30.04
C ARG A 399 -0.46 24.00 -31.44
N GLU A 400 -1.67 23.63 -31.82
CA GLU A 400 -2.38 24.34 -32.88
C GLU A 400 -2.61 25.78 -32.45
N THR A 401 -2.02 26.71 -33.20
CA THR A 401 -2.30 28.14 -33.10
C THR A 401 -3.71 28.40 -33.61
N ALA A 402 -4.69 28.31 -32.71
CA ALA A 402 -6.06 28.69 -33.01
C ALA A 402 -6.15 30.20 -33.27
N SER A 403 -6.29 30.54 -34.56
CA SER A 403 -6.63 31.87 -35.06
C SER A 403 -7.94 32.37 -34.45
N ILE A 404 -7.99 33.67 -34.14
CA ILE A 404 -9.21 34.34 -33.71
C ILE A 404 -10.11 34.53 -34.95
N GLU A 405 -11.14 33.69 -35.08
CA GLU A 405 -12.24 33.99 -36.01
C GLU A 405 -13.26 34.90 -35.34
N SER A 406 -13.52 36.03 -36.00
CA SER A 406 -14.42 37.08 -35.57
C SER A 406 -15.86 36.82 -36.04
N LEU A 407 -16.76 36.61 -35.09
CA LEU A 407 -18.21 36.76 -35.22
C LEU A 407 -18.70 37.34 -33.88
N GLY A 408 -19.57 38.34 -33.80
CA GLY A 408 -20.27 39.10 -34.83
C GLY A 408 -21.30 39.96 -34.10
N SER A 409 -21.43 41.24 -34.47
CA SER A 409 -22.21 42.22 -33.71
C SER A 409 -23.72 41.95 -33.73
N THR A 410 -24.37 42.02 -32.56
CA THR A 410 -25.78 42.44 -32.45
C THR A 410 -25.94 43.42 -31.29
N THR A 411 -26.61 44.53 -31.55
CA THR A 411 -26.70 45.72 -30.66
C THR A 411 -28.15 45.92 -30.20
N VAL A 412 -28.35 46.74 -29.14
CA VAL A 412 -29.52 47.63 -28.85
C VAL A 412 -30.36 47.33 -27.56
N SER A 413 -30.50 48.41 -26.76
CA SER A 413 -31.55 48.78 -25.77
C SER A 413 -31.76 47.99 -24.47
N THR A 414 -31.39 48.52 -23.29
CA THR A 414 -32.03 49.58 -22.45
C THR A 414 -33.28 49.19 -21.66
N LYS A 415 -33.20 49.27 -20.32
CA LYS A 415 -33.93 50.28 -19.52
C LYS A 415 -33.43 50.33 -18.06
N ALA A 416 -33.76 51.42 -17.36
CA ALA A 416 -33.32 51.74 -16.00
C ALA A 416 -34.51 51.87 -15.02
N GLY A 417 -34.17 51.91 -13.72
CA GLY A 417 -35.03 52.23 -12.57
C GLY A 417 -34.40 51.62 -11.30
N THR A 418 -33.81 52.39 -10.36
CA THR A 418 -34.46 53.00 -9.16
C THR A 418 -35.41 52.04 -8.43
N GLU A 419 -35.32 51.85 -7.11
CA GLU A 419 -35.13 52.85 -6.03
C GLU A 419 -34.37 52.30 -4.79
N SER A 420 -34.10 53.18 -3.82
CA SER A 420 -33.45 52.88 -2.53
C SER A 420 -34.39 53.16 -1.35
N GLU A 421 -34.20 52.52 -0.18
CA GLU A 421 -34.36 53.14 1.15
C GLU A 421 -33.82 52.19 2.27
N THR A 422 -32.72 52.54 2.94
CA THR A 422 -32.59 53.14 4.30
C THR A 422 -32.74 52.21 5.52
N THR A 423 -31.58 51.87 6.10
CA THR A 423 -31.27 51.74 7.55
C THR A 423 -31.68 53.00 8.36
N PRO A 424 -31.70 53.07 9.73
CA PRO A 424 -30.75 52.38 10.65
C PRO A 424 -31.21 52.05 12.12
N SER A 425 -30.25 51.55 12.91
CA SER A 425 -30.06 51.83 14.37
C SER A 425 -31.00 51.16 15.41
N THR A 426 -30.66 50.91 16.69
CA THR A 426 -29.46 51.30 17.50
C THR A 426 -29.21 50.37 18.74
N SER A 427 -27.95 50.34 19.20
CA SER A 427 -27.46 50.46 20.61
C SER A 427 -27.70 49.40 21.74
N THR A 428 -26.57 48.98 22.34
CA THR A 428 -26.23 48.96 23.81
C THR A 428 -26.93 47.96 24.78
N LEU A 429 -26.36 47.48 25.91
CA LEU A 429 -25.13 47.76 26.69
C LEU A 429 -24.74 46.53 27.58
N ASP A 430 -23.45 46.36 27.87
CA ASP A 430 -22.76 45.91 29.11
C ASP A 430 -23.13 44.69 30.02
N LEU A 431 -22.08 43.85 30.20
CA LEU A 431 -21.43 43.38 31.46
C LEU A 431 -22.06 42.38 32.46
N GLU A 432 -21.38 41.22 32.51
CA GLU A 432 -20.84 40.49 33.69
C GLU A 432 -21.63 39.50 34.60
N LYS A 433 -20.95 38.36 34.80
CA LYS A 433 -20.90 37.43 35.96
C LYS A 433 -22.03 36.41 36.19
N GLY A 434 -21.67 35.12 36.04
CA GLY A 434 -22.41 33.95 36.54
C GLY A 434 -21.66 32.64 36.26
N VAL A 435 -21.06 32.03 37.28
CA VAL A 435 -20.21 30.82 37.19
C VAL A 435 -21.02 29.53 37.21
N ALA A 436 -20.74 28.54 36.32
CA ALA A 436 -20.47 27.13 36.72
C ALA A 436 -20.33 26.11 35.56
N LYS A 437 -19.31 25.24 35.70
CA LYS A 437 -19.17 23.84 35.23
C LYS A 437 -19.20 23.54 33.72
N SER A 438 -18.02 23.12 33.24
CA SER A 438 -17.76 22.54 31.92
C SER A 438 -17.85 21.01 31.92
N GLU A 439 -18.80 20.46 31.16
CA GLU A 439 -18.65 19.17 30.48
C GLU A 439 -19.00 19.40 29.01
N GLN A 440 -17.98 19.53 28.15
CA GLN A 440 -18.15 19.73 26.71
C GLN A 440 -17.95 18.44 25.94
N ASP A 441 -19.04 17.71 25.74
CA ASP A 441 -19.22 16.88 24.55
C ASP A 441 -19.57 17.84 23.40
N SER A 442 -18.62 18.14 22.51
CA SER A 442 -18.79 19.16 21.46
C SER A 442 -19.03 18.54 20.08
N SER A 443 -20.32 18.38 19.76
CA SER A 443 -20.78 18.31 18.37
C SER A 443 -20.52 19.63 17.66
N HIS A 444 -19.88 19.60 16.49
CA HIS A 444 -19.80 20.72 15.57
C HIS A 444 -20.36 20.35 14.19
N GLU A 445 -21.60 20.78 13.95
CA GLU A 445 -22.00 21.32 12.64
C GLU A 445 -21.41 22.76 12.55
N ASP A 446 -21.17 23.38 11.41
CA ASP A 446 -21.81 23.21 10.10
C ASP A 446 -20.85 23.65 8.95
N SER A 447 -20.98 23.07 7.75
CA SER A 447 -20.71 23.75 6.46
C SER A 447 -21.11 22.86 5.27
N LYS A 448 -21.83 23.46 4.32
CA LYS A 448 -22.59 22.75 3.27
C LYS A 448 -21.83 22.60 1.94
N ASP A 449 -22.34 21.68 1.12
CA ASP A 449 -22.10 21.51 -0.32
C ASP A 449 -20.74 20.96 -0.80
N GLY A 450 -20.11 20.13 0.03
CA GLY A 450 -19.51 18.89 -0.47
C GLY A 450 -20.50 17.74 -0.28
N ILE A 451 -20.61 16.78 -1.22
CA ILE A 451 -21.46 15.59 -0.98
C ILE A 451 -20.79 14.73 0.10
N HIS A 452 -21.18 14.99 1.35
CA HIS A 452 -20.73 14.27 2.52
C HIS A 452 -21.47 12.93 2.55
N TYR A 453 -20.79 11.85 2.15
CA TYR A 453 -21.39 10.53 2.13
C TYR A 453 -21.51 9.97 3.54
N ASP A 454 -22.59 10.33 4.23
CA ASP A 454 -22.91 9.89 5.58
C ASP A 454 -23.17 8.38 5.61
N LEU A 455 -22.06 7.65 5.78
CA LEU A 455 -22.08 6.26 6.18
C LEU A 455 -22.74 6.16 7.56
N PRO A 456 -23.81 5.36 7.72
CA PRO A 456 -24.54 5.28 8.98
C PRO A 456 -23.64 4.94 10.17
N SER A 457 -24.07 5.31 11.37
CA SER A 457 -23.31 5.02 12.59
C SER A 457 -23.05 3.51 12.72
N LYS A 458 -21.91 3.15 13.32
CA LYS A 458 -21.49 1.75 13.46
C LYS A 458 -22.23 1.10 14.64
N ASN A 459 -22.96 0.02 14.42
CA ASN A 459 -23.82 -0.63 15.43
C ASN A 459 -23.00 -1.21 16.60
N GLY A 460 -23.28 -0.76 17.82
CA GLY A 460 -22.67 -1.24 19.08
C GLY A 460 -21.24 -0.72 19.33
N PHE A 461 -20.74 -0.88 20.56
CA PHE A 461 -19.43 -0.34 20.97
C PHE A 461 -18.23 -1.05 20.33
N HIS A 462 -17.06 -0.39 20.30
CA HIS A 462 -15.88 -0.86 19.54
C HIS A 462 -15.44 -2.29 19.90
N GLY A 463 -15.36 -2.63 21.19
CA GLY A 463 -14.97 -3.97 21.64
C GLY A 463 -15.91 -5.07 21.14
N GLN A 464 -17.23 -4.87 21.22
CA GLN A 464 -18.23 -5.82 20.72
C GLN A 464 -18.12 -6.02 19.20
N ARG A 465 -17.91 -4.95 18.42
CA ARG A 465 -17.70 -5.03 16.96
C ARG A 465 -16.43 -5.81 16.61
N TRP A 466 -15.35 -5.57 17.34
CA TRP A 466 -14.06 -6.25 17.17
C TRP A 466 -14.15 -7.75 17.51
N LEU A 467 -14.75 -8.09 18.66
CA LEU A 467 -15.05 -9.48 19.05
C LEU A 467 -15.90 -10.20 18.00
N ARG A 468 -16.97 -9.54 17.52
CA ARG A 468 -17.89 -10.12 16.52
C ARG A 468 -17.21 -10.45 15.20
N HIS A 469 -16.32 -9.59 14.71
CA HIS A 469 -15.61 -9.80 13.44
C HIS A 469 -14.36 -10.68 13.55
N ARG A 470 -13.59 -10.56 14.65
CA ARG A 470 -12.28 -11.24 14.78
C ARG A 470 -12.40 -12.60 15.46
N PHE A 471 -13.16 -12.70 16.56
CA PHE A 471 -13.36 -13.97 17.28
C PHE A 471 -14.56 -14.75 16.74
N PHE A 472 -15.73 -14.12 16.59
CA PHE A 472 -16.97 -14.79 16.16
C PHE A 472 -17.22 -14.79 14.64
N SER A 473 -16.17 -14.73 13.81
CA SER A 473 -16.29 -14.92 12.35
C SER A 473 -16.95 -16.27 12.04
N LEU A 474 -17.75 -16.35 10.96
CA LEU A 474 -18.52 -17.59 10.68
C LEU A 474 -17.60 -18.81 10.46
N TYR A 475 -16.42 -18.59 9.88
CA TYR A 475 -15.36 -19.60 9.78
C TYR A 475 -14.97 -20.15 11.16
N ARG A 476 -14.68 -19.27 12.13
CA ARG A 476 -14.34 -19.68 13.51
C ARG A 476 -15.52 -20.36 14.21
N ARG A 477 -16.76 -19.94 13.95
CA ARG A 477 -17.96 -20.62 14.47
C ARG A 477 -18.07 -22.06 13.97
N PHE A 478 -17.94 -22.28 12.66
CA PHE A 478 -17.96 -23.65 12.11
C PHE A 478 -16.80 -24.50 12.64
N PHE A 479 -15.60 -23.93 12.75
CA PHE A 479 -14.47 -24.59 13.40
C PHE A 479 -14.82 -25.00 14.84
N SER A 480 -15.29 -24.06 15.66
CA SER A 480 -15.64 -24.32 17.07
C SER A 480 -16.77 -25.32 17.22
N VAL A 481 -17.79 -25.32 16.36
CA VAL A 481 -18.89 -26.30 16.41
C VAL A 481 -18.35 -27.71 16.17
N ILE A 482 -17.52 -27.92 15.14
CA ILE A 482 -16.90 -29.23 14.89
C ILE A 482 -15.95 -29.63 16.02
N PHE A 483 -15.17 -28.69 16.54
CA PHE A 483 -14.23 -28.93 17.63
C PHE A 483 -14.93 -29.32 18.93
N PHE A 484 -15.96 -28.58 19.35
CA PHE A 484 -16.72 -28.88 20.57
C PHE A 484 -17.61 -30.12 20.42
N ALA A 485 -18.13 -30.42 19.22
CA ALA A 485 -18.82 -31.69 18.96
C ALA A 485 -17.87 -32.89 19.13
N ASN A 486 -16.62 -32.77 18.66
CA ASN A 486 -15.59 -33.77 18.90
C ASN A 486 -15.17 -33.87 20.36
N LEU A 487 -15.05 -32.75 21.08
CA LEU A 487 -14.76 -32.74 22.51
C LEU A 487 -15.87 -33.40 23.33
N LEU A 488 -17.14 -33.16 22.98
CA LEU A 488 -18.29 -33.82 23.58
C LEU A 488 -18.31 -35.32 23.27
N ALA A 489 -18.05 -35.72 22.02
CA ALA A 489 -17.94 -37.12 21.65
C ALA A 489 -16.81 -37.83 22.43
N PHE A 490 -15.66 -37.18 22.59
CA PHE A 490 -14.57 -37.67 23.43
C PHE A 490 -15.00 -37.79 24.90
N ALA A 491 -15.66 -36.79 25.47
CA ALA A 491 -16.15 -36.83 26.84
C ALA A 491 -17.19 -37.95 27.08
N LEU A 492 -18.08 -38.22 26.12
CA LEU A 492 -19.05 -39.33 26.19
C LEU A 492 -18.36 -40.70 26.09
N VAL A 493 -17.39 -40.84 25.18
CA VAL A 493 -16.58 -42.07 25.03
C VAL A 493 -15.75 -42.33 26.29
N TRP A 494 -15.16 -41.29 26.88
CA TRP A 494 -14.43 -41.35 28.13
C TRP A 494 -15.35 -41.71 29.30
N TRP A 495 -16.50 -41.04 29.45
CA TRP A 495 -17.47 -41.30 30.53
C TRP A 495 -18.00 -42.73 30.50
N LYS A 496 -18.30 -43.27 29.30
CA LYS A 496 -18.72 -44.67 29.15
C LYS A 496 -17.63 -45.69 29.51
N SER A 497 -16.35 -45.27 29.52
CA SER A 497 -15.18 -46.10 29.85
C SER A 497 -14.60 -45.79 31.23
N TRP A 498 -15.30 -44.97 32.04
CA TRP A 498 -14.81 -44.48 33.34
C TRP A 498 -14.55 -45.61 34.33
N ASP A 499 -15.42 -46.62 34.37
CA ASP A 499 -15.28 -47.79 35.25
C ASP A 499 -14.25 -48.82 34.74
N SER A 500 -13.68 -48.61 33.55
CA SER A 500 -12.79 -49.57 32.86
C SER A 500 -11.28 -49.25 33.01
N ASP A 501 -10.95 -48.17 33.72
CA ASP A 501 -9.58 -47.64 34.00
C ASP A 501 -8.65 -47.56 32.77
N SER A 502 -9.24 -47.52 31.57
CA SER A 502 -8.54 -47.63 30.30
C SER A 502 -9.32 -46.95 29.16
N LEU A 503 -8.58 -46.45 28.17
CA LEU A 503 -9.15 -45.81 26.98
C LEU A 503 -9.77 -46.85 26.03
N PRO A 504 -10.99 -46.63 25.50
CA PRO A 504 -11.64 -47.57 24.59
C PRO A 504 -11.12 -47.39 23.15
N LEU A 505 -9.85 -47.75 22.94
CA LEU A 505 -9.07 -47.49 21.73
C LEU A 505 -9.70 -48.03 20.44
N SER A 506 -10.58 -49.03 20.51
CA SER A 506 -11.31 -49.59 19.36
C SER A 506 -12.26 -48.60 18.67
N GLN A 507 -12.72 -47.55 19.37
CA GLN A 507 -13.65 -46.56 18.81
C GLN A 507 -12.92 -45.41 18.08
N PHE A 508 -11.63 -45.20 18.39
CA PHE A 508 -10.83 -44.05 17.93
C PHE A 508 -10.57 -44.07 16.40
N PRO A 509 -10.22 -45.21 15.76
CA PRO A 509 -10.03 -45.25 14.30
C PRO A 509 -11.24 -44.75 13.50
N THR A 510 -12.46 -45.02 13.98
CA THR A 510 -13.69 -44.53 13.36
C THR A 510 -13.85 -43.01 13.55
N ALA A 511 -13.62 -42.48 14.76
CA ALA A 511 -13.68 -41.03 15.00
C ALA A 511 -12.64 -40.25 14.17
N ILE A 512 -11.42 -40.79 14.06
CA ILE A 512 -10.35 -40.30 13.19
C ILE A 512 -10.81 -40.30 11.73
N ALA A 513 -11.28 -41.44 11.21
CA ALA A 513 -11.66 -41.58 9.81
C ALA A 513 -12.86 -40.70 9.43
N VAL A 514 -13.85 -40.50 10.32
CA VAL A 514 -14.95 -39.56 10.11
C VAL A 514 -14.43 -38.13 9.96
N ASN A 515 -13.55 -37.68 10.86
CA ASN A 515 -13.00 -36.33 10.79
C ASN A 515 -12.09 -36.13 9.57
N LEU A 516 -11.25 -37.11 9.21
CA LEU A 516 -10.47 -37.07 7.98
C LEU A 516 -11.35 -37.05 6.72
N LEU A 517 -12.44 -37.83 6.69
CA LEU A 517 -13.40 -37.84 5.58
C LEU A 517 -14.06 -36.48 5.43
N VAL A 518 -14.56 -35.88 6.52
CA VAL A 518 -15.14 -34.53 6.49
C VAL A 518 -14.10 -33.51 6.03
N ALA A 519 -12.87 -33.56 6.55
CA ALA A 519 -11.81 -32.66 6.11
C ALA A 519 -11.53 -32.78 4.60
N VAL A 520 -11.34 -34.00 4.08
CA VAL A 520 -11.06 -34.23 2.66
C VAL A 520 -12.25 -33.88 1.77
N ALA A 521 -13.46 -34.30 2.13
CA ALA A 521 -14.69 -34.04 1.39
C ALA A 521 -14.96 -32.53 1.25
N MET A 522 -14.73 -31.74 2.30
CA MET A 522 -14.93 -30.28 2.27
C MET A 522 -14.00 -29.51 1.32
N ARG A 523 -12.97 -30.15 0.74
CA ARG A 523 -12.13 -29.57 -0.34
C ARG A 523 -12.46 -30.09 -1.74
N GLN A 524 -13.44 -30.99 -1.89
CA GLN A 524 -13.85 -31.52 -3.19
C GLN A 524 -14.79 -30.57 -3.92
N ASP A 525 -14.53 -30.35 -5.20
CA ASP A 525 -15.30 -29.40 -6.02
C ASP A 525 -16.78 -29.78 -6.12
N HIS A 526 -17.12 -31.08 -6.11
CA HIS A 526 -18.51 -31.57 -6.08
C HIS A 526 -19.23 -31.26 -4.77
N VAL A 527 -18.54 -31.38 -3.63
CA VAL A 527 -19.12 -31.09 -2.30
C VAL A 527 -19.30 -29.58 -2.15
N ILE A 528 -18.31 -28.78 -2.56
CA ILE A 528 -18.41 -27.32 -2.61
C ILE A 528 -19.57 -26.90 -3.53
N ASN A 529 -19.64 -27.47 -4.74
CA ASN A 529 -20.74 -27.22 -5.68
C ASN A 529 -22.11 -27.57 -5.09
N PHE A 530 -22.25 -28.72 -4.42
CA PHE A 530 -23.50 -29.15 -3.78
C PHE A 530 -23.91 -28.23 -2.63
N LEU A 531 -22.96 -27.85 -1.76
CA LEU A 531 -23.24 -26.95 -0.63
C LEU A 531 -23.64 -25.54 -1.11
N PHE A 532 -22.94 -25.01 -2.13
CA PHE A 532 -23.35 -23.76 -2.77
C PHE A 532 -24.71 -23.88 -3.46
N TRP A 533 -24.97 -24.97 -4.19
CA TRP A 533 -26.28 -25.23 -4.81
C TRP A 533 -27.40 -25.24 -3.76
N LEU A 534 -27.21 -25.96 -2.65
CA LEU A 534 -28.19 -26.04 -1.57
C LEU A 534 -28.41 -24.67 -0.92
N ALA A 535 -27.34 -23.95 -0.60
CA ALA A 535 -27.41 -22.62 0.01
C ALA A 535 -28.04 -21.57 -0.92
N THR A 536 -27.87 -21.69 -2.24
CA THR A 536 -28.37 -20.71 -3.23
C THR A 536 -29.76 -21.02 -3.77
N ARG A 537 -30.36 -22.14 -3.37
CA ARG A 537 -31.77 -22.48 -3.68
C ARG A 537 -32.79 -21.77 -2.79
N VAL A 538 -32.35 -21.01 -1.78
CA VAL A 538 -33.25 -20.23 -0.92
C VAL A 538 -33.91 -19.10 -1.74
N PRO A 539 -35.25 -19.09 -1.89
CA PRO A 539 -35.93 -18.19 -2.80
C PRO A 539 -35.98 -16.75 -2.27
N THR A 540 -36.00 -15.77 -3.18
CA THR A 540 -35.94 -14.33 -2.89
C THR A 540 -37.13 -13.77 -2.10
N TRP A 541 -38.22 -14.53 -1.97
CA TRP A 541 -39.35 -14.18 -1.09
C TRP A 541 -39.06 -14.41 0.40
N MET A 542 -38.07 -15.24 0.75
CA MET A 542 -37.70 -15.43 2.16
C MET A 542 -37.08 -14.15 2.76
N PRO A 543 -37.20 -13.93 4.09
CA PRO A 543 -36.57 -12.80 4.77
C PRO A 543 -35.07 -12.65 4.44
N LEU A 544 -34.64 -11.41 4.19
CA LEU A 544 -33.24 -11.09 3.86
C LEU A 544 -32.25 -11.58 4.94
N ALA A 545 -32.69 -11.65 6.21
CA ALA A 545 -31.91 -12.21 7.30
C ALA A 545 -31.49 -13.67 7.06
N ILE A 546 -32.39 -14.50 6.51
CA ILE A 546 -32.11 -15.91 6.17
C ILE A 546 -31.16 -15.96 4.97
N ARG A 547 -31.51 -15.27 3.88
CA ARG A 547 -30.73 -15.21 2.64
C ARG A 547 -29.29 -14.72 2.88
N ARG A 548 -29.10 -13.74 3.78
CA ARG A 548 -27.78 -13.28 4.24
C ARG A 548 -26.94 -14.37 4.92
N GLN A 549 -27.53 -15.28 5.70
CA GLN A 549 -26.75 -16.36 6.31
C GLN A 549 -26.42 -17.44 5.28
N CYS A 550 -27.34 -17.77 4.38
CA CYS A 550 -27.09 -18.72 3.28
C CYS A 550 -25.99 -18.20 2.33
N ALA A 551 -25.96 -16.91 2.05
CA ALA A 551 -24.91 -16.25 1.27
C ALA A 551 -23.51 -16.36 1.90
N ARG A 552 -23.38 -16.68 3.19
CA ARG A 552 -22.09 -16.90 3.87
C ARG A 552 -21.55 -18.33 3.70
N VAL A 553 -22.12 -19.14 2.80
CA VAL A 553 -21.67 -20.51 2.48
C VAL A 553 -20.18 -20.60 2.14
N TYR A 554 -19.54 -19.55 1.62
CA TYR A 554 -18.09 -19.54 1.36
C TYR A 554 -17.21 -19.62 2.63
N HIS A 555 -17.75 -19.45 3.84
CA HIS A 555 -17.02 -19.64 5.10
C HIS A 555 -16.92 -21.10 5.58
N ILE A 556 -17.47 -22.07 4.83
CA ILE A 556 -17.45 -23.51 5.15
C ILE A 556 -16.04 -24.12 5.31
N GLY A 557 -14.97 -23.43 4.91
CA GLY A 557 -13.59 -23.82 5.20
C GLY A 557 -13.29 -23.99 6.71
N GLY A 558 -14.11 -23.41 7.58
CA GLY A 558 -14.06 -23.65 9.03
C GLY A 558 -14.37 -25.11 9.40
N ILE A 559 -15.26 -25.78 8.64
CA ILE A 559 -15.59 -27.20 8.80
C ILE A 559 -14.39 -28.06 8.44
N HIS A 560 -13.75 -27.80 7.28
CA HIS A 560 -12.52 -28.49 6.87
C HIS A 560 -11.45 -28.43 7.96
N SER A 561 -11.19 -27.22 8.46
CA SER A 561 -10.10 -26.96 9.41
C SER A 561 -10.42 -27.49 10.81
N GLY A 562 -11.67 -27.40 11.24
CA GLY A 562 -12.14 -27.97 12.51
C GLY A 562 -12.05 -29.49 12.51
N ALA A 563 -12.47 -30.14 11.42
CA ALA A 563 -12.37 -31.58 11.25
C ALA A 563 -10.90 -32.04 11.14
N ALA A 564 -10.06 -31.32 10.39
CA ALA A 564 -8.64 -31.64 10.28
C ALA A 564 -7.92 -31.58 11.65
N VAL A 565 -8.08 -30.49 12.41
CA VAL A 565 -7.49 -30.37 13.75
C VAL A 565 -8.06 -31.42 14.72
N SER A 566 -9.36 -31.69 14.64
CA SER A 566 -9.98 -32.74 15.47
C SER A 566 -9.43 -34.13 15.14
N ALA A 567 -9.19 -34.45 13.87
CA ALA A 567 -8.56 -35.71 13.46
C ALA A 567 -7.15 -35.86 14.05
N VAL A 568 -6.33 -34.79 14.05
CA VAL A 568 -4.99 -34.81 14.65
C VAL A 568 -5.07 -35.00 16.18
N LEU A 569 -6.03 -34.38 16.86
CA LEU A 569 -6.23 -34.57 18.29
C LEU A 569 -6.67 -36.00 18.64
N TRP A 570 -7.64 -36.56 17.91
CA TRP A 570 -8.03 -37.97 18.08
C TRP A 570 -6.86 -38.93 17.80
N TRP A 571 -6.03 -38.63 16.78
CA TRP A 571 -4.83 -39.41 16.48
C TRP A 571 -3.76 -39.31 17.58
N LEU A 572 -3.54 -38.11 18.12
CA LEU A 572 -2.61 -37.88 19.24
C LEU A 572 -3.05 -38.66 20.48
N ILE A 573 -4.33 -38.59 20.86
CA ILE A 573 -4.85 -39.31 22.04
C ILE A 573 -4.79 -40.83 21.82
N PHE A 574 -5.11 -41.32 20.62
CA PHE A 574 -4.93 -42.74 20.27
C PHE A 574 -3.46 -43.16 20.40
N THR A 575 -2.53 -42.38 19.85
CA THR A 575 -1.08 -42.65 19.89
C THR A 575 -0.58 -42.75 21.34
N ILE A 576 -0.99 -41.80 22.20
CA ILE A 576 -0.65 -41.79 23.63
C ILE A 576 -1.25 -43.02 24.34
N GLY A 577 -2.55 -43.29 24.16
CA GLY A 577 -3.22 -44.42 24.80
C GLY A 577 -2.70 -45.79 24.33
N ALA A 578 -2.33 -45.91 23.06
CA ALA A 578 -1.70 -47.10 22.49
C ALA A 578 -0.29 -47.32 23.08
N THR A 579 0.50 -46.24 23.20
CA THR A 579 1.83 -46.27 23.82
C THR A 579 1.76 -46.70 25.29
N PHE A 580 0.79 -46.19 26.06
CA PHE A 580 0.59 -46.59 27.46
C PHE A 580 0.17 -48.06 27.61
N ASN A 581 -0.73 -48.58 26.76
CA ASN A 581 -1.14 -49.99 26.80
C ASN A 581 -0.01 -50.93 26.39
N PHE A 582 0.78 -50.56 25.38
CA PHE A 582 1.99 -51.28 24.99
C PHE A 582 3.01 -51.31 26.14
N ALA A 583 3.33 -50.16 26.74
CA ALA A 583 4.32 -50.05 27.81
C ALA A 583 3.89 -50.75 29.12
N ARG A 584 2.59 -50.82 29.43
CA ARG A 584 2.06 -51.54 30.60
C ARG A 584 1.88 -53.05 30.36
N GLY A 585 2.02 -53.54 29.12
CA GLY A 585 1.83 -54.96 28.79
C GLY A 585 0.43 -55.48 29.10
N ASN A 586 -0.61 -54.66 28.87
CA ASN A 586 -1.98 -54.97 29.27
C ASN A 586 -2.49 -56.26 28.59
N LYS A 587 -2.92 -57.25 29.38
CA LYS A 587 -3.29 -58.59 28.86
C LYS A 587 -4.62 -58.61 28.10
N GLU A 588 -5.51 -57.64 28.35
CA GLU A 588 -6.83 -57.56 27.73
C GLU A 588 -6.82 -56.87 26.37
N VAL A 589 -5.93 -55.89 26.16
CA VAL A 589 -5.80 -55.11 24.92
C VAL A 589 -4.36 -55.18 24.42
N HIS A 590 -4.08 -56.17 23.59
CA HIS A 590 -2.77 -56.34 22.97
C HIS A 590 -2.54 -55.31 21.86
N ILE A 591 -1.41 -54.59 21.90
CA ILE A 591 -1.01 -53.63 20.86
C ILE A 591 0.38 -53.99 20.36
N ASP A 592 0.52 -54.18 19.06
CA ASP A 592 1.82 -54.46 18.44
C ASP A 592 2.71 -53.20 18.32
N VAL A 593 4.03 -53.40 18.36
CA VAL A 593 5.05 -52.35 18.16
C VAL A 593 4.82 -51.60 16.84
N GLY A 594 4.47 -52.32 15.77
CA GLY A 594 4.18 -51.74 14.47
C GLY A 594 3.01 -50.75 14.51
N THR A 595 2.01 -50.97 15.36
CA THR A 595 0.91 -50.02 15.56
C THR A 595 1.45 -48.70 16.09
N VAL A 596 2.24 -48.73 17.17
CA VAL A 596 2.79 -47.54 17.83
C VAL A 596 3.74 -46.77 16.89
N VAL A 597 4.65 -47.47 16.21
CA VAL A 597 5.60 -46.84 15.28
C VAL A 597 4.87 -46.14 14.13
N ILE A 598 3.89 -46.80 13.50
CA ILE A 598 3.14 -46.18 12.40
C ILE A 598 2.24 -45.05 12.93
N SER A 599 1.69 -45.15 14.15
CA SER A 599 0.94 -44.06 14.79
C SER A 599 1.79 -42.78 14.88
N TYR A 600 3.04 -42.87 15.34
CA TYR A 600 3.92 -41.70 15.43
C TYR A 600 4.30 -41.14 14.05
N LEU A 601 4.61 -41.99 13.07
CA LEU A 601 4.93 -41.54 11.70
C LEU A 601 3.77 -40.75 11.06
N VAL A 602 2.53 -41.25 11.19
CA VAL A 602 1.33 -40.53 10.72
C VAL A 602 1.15 -39.23 11.49
N LEU A 603 1.30 -39.24 12.82
CA LEU A 603 1.14 -38.04 13.65
C LEU A 603 2.12 -36.93 13.24
N THR A 604 3.39 -37.26 13.00
CA THR A 604 4.40 -36.30 12.52
C THR A 604 4.02 -35.68 11.18
N LEU A 605 3.55 -36.48 10.22
CA LEU A 605 3.09 -35.95 8.92
C LEU A 605 1.86 -35.06 9.06
N LEU A 606 0.89 -35.45 9.89
CA LEU A 606 -0.31 -34.66 10.14
C LEU A 606 0.01 -33.32 10.85
N LEU A 607 0.93 -33.33 11.82
CA LEU A 607 1.41 -32.11 12.47
C LEU A 607 2.17 -31.19 11.50
N ALA A 608 3.01 -31.74 10.61
CA ALA A 608 3.68 -30.97 9.58
C ALA A 608 2.69 -30.32 8.60
N ILE A 609 1.65 -31.04 8.18
CA ILE A 609 0.57 -30.51 7.33
C ILE A 609 -0.18 -29.36 8.04
N VAL A 610 -0.55 -29.54 9.32
CA VAL A 610 -1.24 -28.49 10.11
C VAL A 610 -0.34 -27.27 10.35
N GLY A 611 0.95 -27.49 10.63
CA GLY A 611 1.93 -26.41 10.81
C GLY A 611 2.12 -25.58 9.54
N MET A 612 2.36 -26.23 8.40
CA MET A 612 2.48 -25.54 7.10
C MET A 612 1.17 -24.85 6.68
N ALA A 613 0.01 -25.34 7.13
CA ALA A 613 -1.28 -24.71 6.88
C ALA A 613 -1.53 -23.43 7.71
N HIS A 614 -0.66 -23.07 8.67
CA HIS A 614 -0.80 -21.83 9.44
C HIS A 614 -0.75 -20.61 8.49
N PRO A 615 -1.69 -19.64 8.57
CA PRO A 615 -1.83 -18.57 7.57
C PRO A 615 -0.53 -17.80 7.27
N ASP A 616 0.23 -17.45 8.29
CA ASP A 616 1.46 -16.66 8.12
C ASP A 616 2.61 -17.47 7.50
N ILE A 617 2.66 -18.78 7.76
CA ILE A 617 3.63 -19.72 7.16
C ILE A 617 3.22 -19.98 5.71
N ARG A 618 1.94 -20.29 5.48
CA ARG A 618 1.34 -20.56 4.18
C ARG A 618 1.51 -19.41 3.18
N VAL A 619 1.41 -18.15 3.64
CA VAL A 619 1.60 -16.97 2.77
C VAL A 619 3.08 -16.77 2.43
N LYS A 620 4.01 -17.01 3.36
CA LYS A 620 5.46 -16.84 3.13
C LYS A 620 6.09 -18.00 2.35
N LEU A 621 5.60 -19.22 2.56
CA LEU A 621 6.17 -20.48 2.04
C LEU A 621 5.13 -21.25 1.20
N HIS A 622 4.37 -20.54 0.36
CA HIS A 622 3.25 -21.07 -0.42
C HIS A 622 3.56 -22.38 -1.15
N ASP A 623 4.67 -22.43 -1.88
CA ASP A 623 5.04 -23.58 -2.70
C ASP A 623 5.49 -24.79 -1.86
N GLN A 624 6.15 -24.53 -0.73
CA GLN A 624 6.50 -25.57 0.24
C GLN A 624 5.26 -26.09 0.96
N PHE A 625 4.28 -25.24 1.24
CA PHE A 625 2.97 -25.65 1.75
C PHE A 625 2.25 -26.56 0.74
N GLU A 626 2.15 -26.15 -0.53
CA GLU A 626 1.50 -26.94 -1.57
C GLU A 626 2.20 -28.30 -1.75
N TRP A 627 3.53 -28.31 -1.79
CA TRP A 627 4.32 -29.55 -1.88
C TRP A 627 4.10 -30.45 -0.66
N THR A 628 4.23 -29.91 0.56
CA THR A 628 4.04 -30.67 1.81
C THR A 628 2.63 -31.27 1.87
N HIS A 629 1.58 -30.45 1.65
CA HIS A 629 0.19 -30.90 1.76
C HIS A 629 -0.16 -32.01 0.76
N ARG A 630 0.50 -32.03 -0.42
CA ARG A 630 0.33 -33.08 -1.43
C ARG A 630 1.10 -34.35 -1.10
N PHE A 631 2.42 -34.24 -0.93
CA PHE A 631 3.29 -35.40 -0.78
C PHE A 631 3.17 -36.03 0.61
N ALA A 632 3.13 -35.22 1.67
CA ALA A 632 2.82 -35.72 3.01
C ALA A 632 1.37 -36.21 3.10
N GLY A 633 0.41 -35.60 2.39
CA GLY A 633 -0.99 -36.05 2.35
C GLY A 633 -1.17 -37.45 1.76
N TRP A 634 -0.54 -37.72 0.60
CA TRP A 634 -0.54 -39.07 0.01
C TRP A 634 0.21 -40.09 0.88
N THR A 635 1.38 -39.71 1.41
CA THR A 635 2.18 -40.56 2.30
C THR A 635 1.41 -40.91 3.58
N ALA A 636 0.78 -39.92 4.21
CA ALA A 636 -0.09 -40.12 5.37
C ALA A 636 -1.28 -41.02 5.02
N THR A 637 -1.92 -40.86 3.85
CA THR A 637 -3.02 -41.75 3.43
C THR A 637 -2.57 -43.21 3.31
N ALA A 638 -1.41 -43.47 2.72
CA ALA A 638 -0.84 -44.82 2.63
C ALA A 638 -0.45 -45.40 4.01
N LEU A 639 0.15 -44.58 4.88
CA LEU A 639 0.49 -44.99 6.25
C LEU A 639 -0.75 -45.20 7.13
N VAL A 640 -1.85 -44.46 6.91
CA VAL A 640 -3.13 -44.69 7.60
C VAL A 640 -3.77 -46.01 7.16
N TRP A 641 -3.62 -46.43 5.90
CA TRP A 641 -4.00 -47.78 5.47
C TRP A 641 -3.19 -48.86 6.18
N ALA A 642 -1.86 -48.73 6.20
CA ALA A 642 -0.99 -49.67 6.91
C ALA A 642 -1.32 -49.72 8.42
N HIS A 643 -1.48 -48.55 9.04
CA HIS A 643 -1.89 -48.41 10.44
C HIS A 643 -3.20 -49.13 10.71
N LEU A 644 -4.22 -48.95 9.87
CA LEU A 644 -5.53 -49.57 10.05
C LEU A 644 -5.44 -51.10 10.03
N VAL A 645 -4.62 -51.68 9.14
CA VAL A 645 -4.40 -53.14 9.11
C VAL A 645 -3.71 -53.65 10.38
N VAL A 646 -2.62 -53.01 10.82
CA VAL A 646 -1.85 -53.44 12.00
C VAL A 646 -2.63 -53.20 13.31
N ALA A 647 -3.36 -52.08 13.39
CA ALA A 647 -4.23 -51.76 14.52
C ALA A 647 -5.45 -52.69 14.60
N SER A 648 -6.13 -52.99 13.49
CA SER A 648 -7.21 -53.99 13.46
C SER A 648 -6.72 -55.40 13.78
N ASN A 649 -5.50 -55.76 13.39
CA ASN A 649 -4.90 -57.04 13.80
C ASN A 649 -4.58 -57.11 15.29
N SER A 650 -4.19 -55.98 15.89
CA SER A 650 -3.91 -55.85 17.33
C SER A 650 -5.19 -55.88 18.17
N LEU A 651 -6.21 -55.11 17.76
CA LEU A 651 -7.42 -54.85 18.56
C LEU A 651 -8.58 -55.85 18.32
N LYS A 652 -8.44 -56.82 17.40
CA LYS A 652 -9.48 -57.83 17.16
C LYS A 652 -9.55 -58.88 18.28
N PRO A 653 -10.72 -59.49 18.53
CA PRO A 653 -10.83 -60.69 19.36
C PRO A 653 -9.90 -61.81 18.86
N ARG A 654 -9.29 -62.57 19.78
CA ARG A 654 -8.36 -63.66 19.43
C ARG A 654 -9.00 -64.77 18.58
N THR A 655 -10.33 -64.93 18.67
CA THR A 655 -11.13 -65.90 17.92
C THR A 655 -11.50 -65.46 16.49
N GLU A 656 -11.21 -64.21 16.10
CA GLU A 656 -11.62 -63.64 14.81
C GLU A 656 -10.47 -63.55 13.80
N SER A 657 -10.76 -63.83 12.52
CA SER A 657 -9.82 -63.64 11.40
C SER A 657 -9.64 -62.14 11.07
N LEU A 658 -8.43 -61.74 10.64
CA LEU A 658 -8.15 -60.35 10.27
C LEU A 658 -9.09 -59.84 9.16
N ALA A 659 -9.45 -60.68 8.20
CA ALA A 659 -10.38 -60.33 7.12
C ALA A 659 -11.78 -59.97 7.65
N HIS A 660 -12.32 -60.73 8.61
CA HIS A 660 -13.61 -60.43 9.23
C HIS A 660 -13.54 -59.16 10.10
N ALA A 661 -12.44 -58.98 10.86
CA ALA A 661 -12.24 -57.77 11.66
C ALA A 661 -12.17 -56.50 10.80
N LEU A 662 -11.45 -56.54 9.67
CA LEU A 662 -11.41 -55.44 8.70
C LEU A 662 -12.78 -55.19 8.05
N ALA A 663 -13.48 -56.25 7.61
CA ALA A 663 -14.81 -56.13 7.01
C ALA A 663 -15.86 -55.53 7.96
N ARG A 664 -15.70 -55.72 9.28
CA ARG A 664 -16.57 -55.12 10.31
C ARG A 664 -16.12 -53.72 10.77
N THR A 665 -14.91 -53.26 10.42
CA THR A 665 -14.36 -51.98 10.88
C THR A 665 -14.84 -50.82 10.00
N PRO A 666 -15.67 -49.88 10.51
CA PRO A 666 -16.23 -48.79 9.68
C PRO A 666 -15.16 -47.88 9.07
N ALA A 667 -14.03 -47.70 9.77
CA ALA A 667 -12.90 -46.91 9.30
C ALA A 667 -12.30 -47.40 7.96
N VAL A 668 -12.43 -48.69 7.61
CA VAL A 668 -11.96 -49.24 6.31
C VAL A 668 -12.73 -48.61 5.15
N TYR A 669 -14.06 -48.58 5.25
CA TYR A 669 -14.94 -48.01 4.22
C TYR A 669 -14.79 -46.49 4.15
N LEU A 670 -14.66 -45.82 5.30
CA LEU A 670 -14.39 -44.37 5.35
C LEU A 670 -13.04 -44.03 4.71
N LEU A 671 -12.00 -44.84 4.93
CA LEU A 671 -10.67 -44.65 4.34
C LEU A 671 -10.66 -44.96 2.84
N ALA A 672 -11.45 -45.93 2.36
CA ALA A 672 -11.70 -46.15 0.94
C ALA A 672 -12.36 -44.92 0.29
N LEU A 673 -13.37 -44.34 0.93
CA LEU A 673 -14.01 -43.09 0.47
C LEU A 673 -13.03 -41.90 0.47
N ILE A 674 -12.19 -41.75 1.50
CA ILE A 674 -11.10 -40.76 1.54
C ILE A 674 -10.16 -40.96 0.36
N THR A 675 -9.68 -42.19 0.14
CA THR A 675 -8.71 -42.51 -0.91
C THR A 675 -9.29 -42.23 -2.30
N PHE A 676 -10.52 -42.66 -2.55
CA PHE A 676 -11.23 -42.35 -3.79
C PHE A 676 -11.43 -40.85 -3.98
N SER A 677 -11.78 -40.12 -2.92
CA SER A 677 -11.95 -38.67 -2.93
C SER A 677 -10.64 -37.94 -3.27
N ILE A 678 -9.50 -38.36 -2.72
CA ILE A 678 -8.18 -37.79 -3.04
C ILE A 678 -7.74 -38.15 -4.47
N ALA A 679 -8.05 -39.36 -4.95
CA ALA A 679 -7.69 -39.84 -6.29
C ALA A 679 -8.54 -39.24 -7.42
N LEU A 680 -9.84 -38.99 -7.18
CA LEU A 680 -10.80 -38.59 -8.22
C LEU A 680 -10.38 -37.37 -9.07
N PRO A 681 -9.78 -36.28 -8.52
CA PRO A 681 -9.29 -35.16 -9.32
C PRO A 681 -8.12 -35.51 -10.25
N TRP A 682 -7.33 -36.54 -9.92
CA TRP A 682 -6.22 -37.02 -10.75
C TRP A 682 -6.72 -37.90 -11.91
N LEU A 683 -7.74 -38.72 -11.67
CA LEU A 683 -8.41 -39.50 -12.72
C LEU A 683 -9.10 -38.61 -13.78
N ARG A 684 -9.37 -37.34 -13.46
CA ARG A 684 -9.96 -36.34 -14.37
C ARG A 684 -8.95 -35.30 -14.88
N LEU A 685 -7.66 -35.50 -14.59
CA LEU A 685 -6.60 -34.59 -15.00
C LEU A 685 -6.45 -34.63 -16.53
N ARG A 686 -6.85 -33.55 -17.19
CA ARG A 686 -6.79 -33.40 -18.65
C ARG A 686 -5.95 -32.20 -19.05
N ARG A 687 -5.14 -32.34 -20.11
CA ARG A 687 -4.41 -31.24 -20.73
C ARG A 687 -5.26 -30.67 -21.86
N VAL A 688 -5.78 -29.47 -21.66
CA VAL A 688 -6.70 -28.79 -22.60
C VAL A 688 -5.93 -27.81 -23.48
N ALA A 689 -6.41 -27.62 -24.71
CA ALA A 689 -5.98 -26.50 -25.54
C ALA A 689 -6.45 -25.17 -24.93
N VAL A 690 -5.64 -24.14 -25.11
CA VAL A 690 -5.86 -22.79 -24.60
C VAL A 690 -5.48 -21.82 -25.70
N ARG A 691 -6.37 -20.91 -26.07
CA ARG A 691 -6.03 -19.81 -26.99
C ARG A 691 -5.68 -18.57 -26.16
N PRO A 692 -4.40 -18.15 -26.11
CA PRO A 692 -4.02 -16.93 -25.43
C PRO A 692 -4.39 -15.68 -26.24
N GLU A 693 -4.77 -14.64 -25.52
CA GLU A 693 -5.00 -13.27 -26.01
C GLU A 693 -4.22 -12.33 -25.07
N TYR A 694 -3.11 -11.79 -25.57
CA TYR A 694 -2.28 -10.85 -24.82
C TYR A 694 -2.98 -9.50 -24.73
N LEU A 695 -3.27 -9.02 -23.51
CA LEU A 695 -3.92 -7.73 -23.28
C LEU A 695 -2.88 -6.65 -23.00
N SER A 696 -1.94 -6.90 -22.09
CA SER A 696 -0.89 -5.97 -21.69
C SER A 696 0.23 -6.67 -20.91
N GLN A 697 1.32 -5.95 -20.59
CA GLN A 697 2.37 -6.45 -19.68
C GLN A 697 1.85 -6.81 -18.26
N HIS A 698 0.61 -6.41 -17.93
CA HIS A 698 -0.03 -6.68 -16.65
C HIS A 698 -1.13 -7.75 -16.73
N ALA A 699 -1.61 -8.13 -17.91
CA ALA A 699 -2.71 -9.07 -18.05
C ALA A 699 -2.71 -9.88 -19.36
N ILE A 700 -3.10 -11.15 -19.26
CA ILE A 700 -3.40 -12.04 -20.40
C ILE A 700 -4.79 -12.63 -20.21
N ARG A 701 -5.52 -12.82 -21.31
CA ARG A 701 -6.78 -13.57 -21.34
C ARG A 701 -6.57 -14.92 -21.99
N LEU A 702 -7.13 -15.97 -21.40
CA LEU A 702 -6.98 -17.34 -21.87
C LEU A 702 -8.37 -17.93 -22.17
N HIS A 703 -8.59 -18.38 -23.40
CA HIS A 703 -9.86 -18.95 -23.87
C HIS A 703 -9.84 -20.48 -23.89
N PHE A 704 -10.97 -21.10 -23.56
CA PHE A 704 -11.16 -22.55 -23.43
C PHE A 704 -12.51 -22.98 -24.03
N ASP A 705 -12.50 -23.98 -24.92
CA ASP A 705 -13.71 -24.36 -25.69
C ASP A 705 -14.37 -25.67 -25.24
N PHE A 706 -13.91 -26.27 -24.14
CA PHE A 706 -14.25 -27.64 -23.76
C PHE A 706 -15.53 -27.80 -22.91
N GLU A 707 -16.06 -26.72 -22.33
CA GLU A 707 -17.21 -26.71 -21.42
C GLU A 707 -17.82 -25.29 -21.36
N THR A 708 -19.12 -25.17 -21.13
CA THR A 708 -19.80 -23.87 -20.91
C THR A 708 -20.16 -23.73 -19.43
N PRO A 709 -19.55 -22.79 -18.70
CA PRO A 709 -19.85 -22.53 -17.29
C PRO A 709 -21.27 -21.99 -17.06
N ILE A 710 -21.63 -21.94 -15.78
CA ILE A 710 -22.68 -21.07 -15.25
C ILE A 710 -21.97 -19.91 -14.52
N ALA A 711 -22.59 -18.74 -14.45
CA ALA A 711 -22.03 -17.58 -13.77
C ALA A 711 -21.53 -17.87 -12.34
N GLY A 712 -20.43 -17.22 -11.97
CA GLY A 712 -19.79 -17.36 -10.66
C GLY A 712 -19.02 -18.67 -10.45
N LYS A 713 -18.69 -19.43 -11.52
CA LYS A 713 -17.81 -20.60 -11.45
C LYS A 713 -16.32 -20.21 -11.56
N ALA A 714 -15.46 -21.14 -11.16
CA ALA A 714 -14.01 -21.02 -11.24
C ALA A 714 -13.37 -22.34 -11.70
N ILE A 715 -12.31 -22.23 -12.49
CA ILE A 715 -11.48 -23.33 -12.96
C ILE A 715 -10.15 -23.36 -12.18
N ARG A 716 -9.65 -24.56 -11.86
CA ARG A 716 -8.26 -24.75 -11.44
C ARG A 716 -7.38 -25.15 -12.63
N ILE A 717 -6.29 -24.42 -12.85
CA ILE A 717 -5.32 -24.63 -13.94
C ILE A 717 -3.88 -24.68 -13.44
N THR A 718 -3.00 -25.26 -14.25
CA THR A 718 -1.55 -25.33 -14.01
C THR A 718 -0.77 -25.74 -15.27
N ASP A 719 0.51 -25.37 -15.34
CA ASP A 719 1.49 -25.96 -16.26
C ASP A 719 2.17 -27.21 -15.67
N LYS A 720 2.27 -27.31 -14.34
CA LYS A 720 2.95 -28.39 -13.60
C LYS A 720 2.03 -29.03 -12.54
N PRO A 721 1.23 -30.06 -12.89
CA PRO A 721 0.20 -30.61 -12.00
C PRO A 721 0.74 -31.23 -10.69
N MET A 722 2.02 -31.61 -10.64
CA MET A 722 2.68 -32.12 -9.44
C MET A 722 3.23 -31.04 -8.50
N ARG A 723 3.26 -29.75 -8.90
CA ARG A 723 3.86 -28.66 -8.11
C ARG A 723 2.85 -27.62 -7.63
N GLU A 724 2.15 -26.99 -8.58
CA GLU A 724 1.41 -25.74 -8.34
C GLU A 724 0.03 -25.79 -9.00
N TRP A 725 -0.98 -25.12 -8.45
CA TRP A 725 -2.34 -25.06 -9.00
C TRP A 725 -2.98 -23.72 -8.64
N HIS A 726 -3.61 -23.06 -9.61
CA HIS A 726 -4.20 -21.74 -9.43
C HIS A 726 -5.66 -21.73 -9.86
N ALA A 727 -6.51 -21.07 -9.08
CA ALA A 727 -7.95 -20.95 -9.34
C ALA A 727 -8.28 -19.58 -9.95
N PHE A 728 -9.00 -19.57 -11.08
CA PHE A 728 -9.47 -18.36 -11.75
C PHE A 728 -10.96 -18.46 -12.02
N ALA A 729 -11.71 -17.37 -11.82
CA ALA A 729 -13.13 -17.35 -12.19
C ALA A 729 -13.28 -17.42 -13.72
N THR A 730 -14.31 -18.11 -14.17
CA THR A 730 -14.67 -18.17 -15.59
C THR A 730 -15.34 -16.87 -16.03
N ILE A 731 -15.16 -16.52 -17.30
CA ILE A 731 -15.81 -15.43 -18.02
C ILE A 731 -16.49 -16.07 -19.23
N ASP A 732 -17.71 -16.55 -19.01
CA ASP A 732 -18.63 -17.08 -20.00
C ASP A 732 -19.44 -15.97 -20.69
N LYS A 733 -19.84 -16.22 -21.94
CA LYS A 733 -20.76 -15.37 -22.71
C LYS A 733 -22.06 -16.14 -22.96
N PRO A 734 -23.24 -15.57 -22.67
CA PRO A 734 -24.52 -16.24 -22.92
C PRO A 734 -24.64 -16.73 -24.37
N GLY A 735 -25.05 -17.99 -24.54
CA GLY A 735 -25.24 -18.62 -25.85
C GLY A 735 -23.96 -19.02 -26.59
N GLN A 736 -22.76 -18.76 -26.06
CA GLN A 736 -21.50 -19.20 -26.66
C GLN A 736 -20.96 -20.46 -25.98
N LYS A 737 -20.29 -21.33 -26.76
CA LYS A 737 -19.59 -22.49 -26.22
C LYS A 737 -18.22 -22.06 -25.71
N GLY A 738 -17.83 -22.55 -24.53
CA GLY A 738 -16.54 -22.22 -23.93
C GLY A 738 -16.62 -21.06 -22.91
N PHE A 739 -15.45 -20.64 -22.46
CA PHE A 739 -15.26 -19.51 -21.55
C PHE A 739 -13.84 -18.96 -21.68
N SER A 740 -13.64 -17.76 -21.13
CA SER A 740 -12.32 -17.17 -20.96
C SER A 740 -11.98 -16.97 -19.47
N ILE A 741 -10.72 -16.71 -19.14
CA ILE A 741 -10.30 -16.20 -17.83
C ILE A 741 -9.33 -15.05 -18.04
N VAL A 742 -9.22 -14.14 -17.07
CA VAL A 742 -8.19 -13.10 -17.05
C VAL A 742 -7.16 -13.43 -15.98
N VAL A 743 -5.88 -13.53 -16.37
CA VAL A 743 -4.73 -13.73 -15.49
C VAL A 743 -3.96 -12.41 -15.44
N SER A 744 -3.95 -11.76 -14.27
CA SER A 744 -3.20 -10.53 -14.02
C SER A 744 -1.89 -10.81 -13.29
N ASN A 745 -0.87 -9.99 -13.54
CA ASN A 745 0.45 -10.09 -12.90
C ASN A 745 0.36 -9.81 -11.38
N ALA A 746 0.45 -10.89 -10.59
CA ALA A 746 0.34 -10.90 -9.14
C ALA A 746 1.39 -11.80 -8.44
N GLY A 747 2.36 -12.33 -9.20
CA GLY A 747 3.38 -13.27 -8.73
C GLY A 747 3.96 -14.13 -9.86
N ASP A 748 5.03 -14.86 -9.58
CA ASP A 748 5.90 -15.48 -10.57
C ASP A 748 5.17 -16.38 -11.59
N TRP A 749 4.25 -17.23 -11.14
CA TRP A 749 3.46 -18.07 -12.03
C TRP A 749 2.57 -17.25 -12.99
N THR A 750 1.92 -16.20 -12.49
CA THR A 750 1.05 -15.34 -13.33
C THR A 750 1.86 -14.53 -14.33
N ARG A 751 3.03 -14.03 -13.92
CA ARG A 751 3.97 -13.32 -14.80
C ARG A 751 4.48 -14.23 -15.91
N LYS A 752 4.98 -15.41 -15.54
CA LYS A 752 5.39 -16.47 -16.49
C LYS A 752 4.26 -16.85 -17.47
N THR A 753 3.01 -16.84 -17.01
CA THR A 753 1.83 -17.15 -17.85
C THR A 753 1.52 -16.03 -18.84
N ILE A 754 1.71 -14.76 -18.46
CA ILE A 754 1.58 -13.59 -19.35
C ILE A 754 2.71 -13.59 -20.39
N ASP A 755 3.96 -13.71 -19.92
CA ASP A 755 5.16 -13.65 -20.76
C ASP A 755 5.24 -14.86 -21.71
N GLY A 756 4.86 -16.05 -21.25
CA GLY A 756 4.99 -17.32 -21.98
C GLY A 756 3.78 -17.77 -22.80
N GLN A 757 2.65 -17.04 -22.75
CA GLN A 757 1.44 -17.25 -23.58
C GLN A 757 1.06 -18.72 -23.86
N PRO A 758 0.71 -19.52 -22.84
CA PRO A 758 0.63 -20.97 -22.96
C PRO A 758 -0.53 -21.45 -23.84
N GLN A 759 -0.20 -22.28 -24.84
CA GLN A 759 -1.16 -22.89 -25.77
C GLN A 759 -1.88 -24.14 -25.21
N ARG A 760 -1.39 -24.71 -24.10
CA ARG A 760 -1.98 -25.88 -23.43
C ARG A 760 -1.72 -25.85 -21.93
N LEU A 761 -2.78 -26.03 -21.13
CA LEU A 761 -2.72 -26.09 -19.67
C LEU A 761 -3.41 -27.36 -19.15
N TRP A 762 -3.04 -27.77 -17.93
CA TRP A 762 -3.70 -28.86 -17.23
C TRP A 762 -4.88 -28.34 -16.39
N THR A 763 -5.96 -29.10 -16.35
CA THR A 763 -7.13 -28.84 -15.48
C THR A 763 -7.63 -30.14 -14.85
N ARG A 764 -8.23 -30.04 -13.65
CA ARG A 764 -8.97 -31.13 -12.98
C ARG A 764 -10.34 -31.39 -13.62
N GLY A 765 -10.71 -30.61 -14.62
CA GLY A 765 -11.88 -30.81 -15.47
C GLY A 765 -13.23 -30.45 -14.85
N ALA A 766 -13.35 -30.32 -13.52
CA ALA A 766 -14.55 -29.82 -12.85
C ALA A 766 -14.42 -28.33 -12.49
N LEU A 767 -15.50 -27.57 -12.69
CA LEU A 767 -15.62 -26.17 -12.27
C LEU A 767 -16.18 -26.08 -10.85
N ALA A 768 -15.58 -25.25 -9.99
CA ALA A 768 -16.02 -25.02 -8.61
C ALA A 768 -16.85 -23.74 -8.47
N SER A 769 -17.79 -23.70 -7.52
CA SER A 769 -18.51 -22.46 -7.16
C SER A 769 -17.58 -21.45 -6.49
N GLY A 770 -17.60 -20.20 -6.99
CA GLY A 770 -16.94 -19.05 -6.40
C GLY A 770 -17.92 -18.21 -5.56
N VAL A 771 -17.43 -17.13 -4.94
CA VAL A 771 -18.26 -16.29 -4.05
C VAL A 771 -19.47 -15.70 -4.77
N LEU A 772 -19.35 -15.33 -6.04
CA LEU A 772 -20.46 -14.71 -6.78
C LEU A 772 -21.57 -15.68 -7.19
N THR A 773 -21.41 -17.00 -6.99
CA THR A 773 -22.54 -17.96 -7.08
C THR A 773 -23.68 -17.59 -6.12
N ILE A 774 -23.44 -16.79 -5.07
CA ILE A 774 -24.47 -16.33 -4.13
C ILE A 774 -25.37 -15.21 -4.66
N ALA A 775 -25.06 -14.59 -5.81
CA ALA A 775 -25.83 -13.45 -6.31
C ALA A 775 -27.35 -13.71 -6.46
N PRO A 776 -27.82 -14.90 -6.93
CA PRO A 776 -29.25 -15.21 -7.04
C PRO A 776 -30.02 -15.29 -5.71
N LEU A 777 -29.34 -15.23 -4.55
CA LEU A 777 -29.99 -15.07 -3.25
C LEU A 777 -30.56 -13.67 -3.04
N PHE A 778 -30.26 -12.71 -3.91
CA PHE A 778 -30.66 -11.32 -3.76
C PHE A 778 -31.49 -10.87 -4.97
N LYS A 779 -32.48 -10.01 -4.73
CA LYS A 779 -33.30 -9.38 -5.78
C LYS A 779 -32.47 -8.43 -6.65
N LYS A 780 -31.43 -7.83 -6.06
CA LYS A 780 -30.49 -6.91 -6.71
C LYS A 780 -29.21 -6.79 -5.87
N VAL A 781 -28.07 -6.63 -6.53
CA VAL A 781 -26.74 -6.53 -5.88
C VAL A 781 -25.91 -5.34 -6.37
N VAL A 782 -24.97 -4.87 -5.55
CA VAL A 782 -23.84 -4.05 -6.01
C VAL A 782 -22.61 -4.93 -6.13
N LEU A 783 -21.99 -4.97 -7.31
CA LEU A 783 -20.74 -5.68 -7.56
C LEU A 783 -19.58 -4.69 -7.51
N VAL A 784 -18.69 -4.85 -6.53
CA VAL A 784 -17.49 -4.03 -6.36
C VAL A 784 -16.28 -4.84 -6.83
N ALA A 785 -15.56 -4.34 -7.83
CA ALA A 785 -14.37 -4.99 -8.38
C ALA A 785 -13.14 -4.09 -8.23
N THR A 786 -11.95 -4.68 -8.03
CA THR A 786 -10.68 -3.96 -8.28
C THR A 786 -9.76 -4.74 -9.19
N GLY A 787 -9.05 -4.04 -10.09
CA GLY A 787 -8.15 -4.70 -11.05
C GLY A 787 -8.87 -5.76 -11.89
N SER A 788 -8.21 -6.92 -12.01
CA SER A 788 -8.75 -8.16 -12.62
C SER A 788 -9.95 -8.76 -11.87
N GLY A 789 -10.30 -8.25 -10.69
CA GLY A 789 -11.53 -8.61 -9.96
C GLY A 789 -12.83 -8.33 -10.72
N ILE A 790 -12.77 -7.65 -11.88
CA ILE A 790 -13.92 -7.54 -12.80
C ILE A 790 -14.25 -8.87 -13.50
N GLY A 791 -13.25 -9.72 -13.74
CA GLY A 791 -13.42 -10.99 -14.45
C GLY A 791 -14.50 -11.86 -13.81
N PRO A 792 -14.42 -12.16 -12.50
CA PRO A 792 -15.48 -12.86 -11.78
C PRO A 792 -16.87 -12.21 -11.83
N CYS A 793 -16.95 -10.88 -11.99
CA CYS A 793 -18.22 -10.14 -12.06
C CYS A 793 -18.87 -10.20 -13.46
N LEU A 794 -18.08 -10.34 -14.52
CA LEU A 794 -18.58 -10.35 -15.92
C LEU A 794 -19.68 -11.39 -16.16
N PRO A 795 -19.55 -12.68 -15.78
CA PRO A 795 -20.64 -13.64 -15.96
C PRO A 795 -21.96 -13.23 -15.30
N VAL A 796 -21.91 -12.64 -14.11
CA VAL A 796 -23.13 -12.28 -13.35
C VAL A 796 -23.89 -11.16 -14.05
N ILE A 797 -23.16 -10.17 -14.59
CA ILE A 797 -23.79 -9.03 -15.27
C ILE A 797 -24.17 -9.38 -16.72
N LEU A 798 -23.42 -10.27 -17.38
CA LEU A 798 -23.73 -10.74 -18.73
C LEU A 798 -24.87 -11.78 -18.78
N GLU A 799 -25.01 -12.67 -17.78
CA GLU A 799 -26.18 -13.55 -17.64
C GLU A 799 -27.46 -12.73 -17.43
N GLY A 800 -27.36 -11.53 -16.82
CA GLY A 800 -28.49 -10.62 -16.59
C GLY A 800 -29.55 -11.12 -15.60
N ARG A 801 -29.37 -12.32 -15.06
CA ARG A 801 -30.33 -13.03 -14.18
C ARG A 801 -30.60 -12.32 -12.85
N VAL A 802 -29.63 -11.55 -12.35
CA VAL A 802 -29.75 -10.76 -11.13
C VAL A 802 -29.40 -9.31 -11.51
N PRO A 803 -30.33 -8.35 -11.36
CA PRO A 803 -30.03 -6.94 -11.54
C PRO A 803 -28.82 -6.53 -10.68
N ALA A 804 -27.81 -5.95 -11.32
CA ALA A 804 -26.55 -5.60 -10.69
C ALA A 804 -26.16 -4.15 -11.01
N ARG A 805 -25.57 -3.45 -10.05
CA ARG A 805 -24.83 -2.21 -10.29
C ARG A 805 -23.35 -2.44 -10.11
N VAL A 806 -22.51 -1.89 -10.99
CA VAL A 806 -21.07 -2.16 -11.00
C VAL A 806 -20.29 -0.96 -10.47
N LEU A 807 -19.38 -1.22 -9.53
CA LEU A 807 -18.31 -0.31 -9.08
C LEU A 807 -16.98 -0.98 -9.37
N TRP A 808 -16.30 -0.61 -10.45
CA TRP A 808 -15.03 -1.22 -10.84
C TRP A 808 -13.88 -0.23 -10.75
N SER A 809 -12.89 -0.52 -9.90
CA SER A 809 -11.75 0.35 -9.63
C SER A 809 -10.42 -0.28 -10.06
N THR A 810 -9.86 0.14 -11.18
CA THR A 810 -8.62 -0.43 -11.75
C THR A 810 -7.79 0.60 -12.50
N PRO A 811 -6.44 0.58 -12.48
CA PRO A 811 -5.63 1.49 -13.30
C PRO A 811 -5.96 1.31 -14.78
N HIS A 812 -5.95 2.40 -15.57
CA HIS A 812 -6.22 2.47 -17.02
C HIS A 812 -7.13 1.33 -17.54
N PRO A 813 -8.44 1.30 -17.24
CA PRO A 813 -9.30 0.13 -17.50
C PRO A 813 -9.30 -0.32 -18.96
N ARG A 814 -9.42 0.64 -19.90
CA ARG A 814 -9.40 0.41 -21.34
C ARG A 814 -8.05 -0.17 -21.81
N GLU A 815 -6.94 0.43 -21.38
CA GLU A 815 -5.58 0.01 -21.78
C GLU A 815 -5.18 -1.33 -21.13
N THR A 816 -5.65 -1.62 -19.92
CA THR A 816 -5.23 -2.80 -19.16
C THR A 816 -6.07 -4.05 -19.47
N PHE A 817 -7.37 -3.88 -19.74
CA PHE A 817 -8.33 -4.98 -19.94
C PHE A 817 -9.00 -4.99 -21.32
N GLY A 818 -8.70 -4.01 -22.17
CA GLY A 818 -9.25 -3.90 -23.52
C GLY A 818 -10.65 -3.29 -23.58
N GLU A 819 -11.01 -2.81 -24.78
CA GLU A 819 -12.33 -2.25 -25.08
C GLU A 819 -13.47 -3.28 -24.95
N GLU A 820 -13.22 -4.58 -25.21
CA GLU A 820 -14.29 -5.59 -25.15
C GLU A 820 -14.86 -5.74 -23.72
N ILE A 821 -13.99 -5.90 -22.71
CA ILE A 821 -14.40 -6.01 -21.30
C ILE A 821 -15.10 -4.73 -20.84
N MET A 822 -14.58 -3.56 -21.24
CA MET A 822 -15.18 -2.27 -20.96
C MET A 822 -16.61 -2.14 -21.53
N ASN A 823 -16.80 -2.53 -22.78
CA ASN A 823 -18.09 -2.50 -23.45
C ASN A 823 -19.06 -3.55 -22.89
N ASP A 824 -18.57 -4.73 -22.50
CA ASP A 824 -19.39 -5.76 -21.85
C ASP A 824 -19.89 -5.29 -20.45
N VAL A 825 -19.08 -4.56 -19.68
CA VAL A 825 -19.53 -3.92 -18.41
C VAL A 825 -20.56 -2.83 -18.65
N LEU A 826 -20.30 -1.89 -19.56
CA LEU A 826 -21.19 -0.76 -19.84
C LEU A 826 -22.51 -1.19 -20.53
N ARG A 827 -22.51 -2.29 -21.28
CA ARG A 827 -23.74 -2.87 -21.86
C ARG A 827 -24.65 -3.46 -20.78
N ALA A 828 -24.06 -4.05 -19.72
CA ALA A 828 -24.81 -4.68 -18.64
C ALA A 828 -25.26 -3.69 -17.54
N ASP A 829 -24.43 -2.71 -17.18
CA ASP A 829 -24.82 -1.56 -16.36
C ASP A 829 -24.38 -0.25 -17.06
N PRO A 830 -25.28 0.41 -17.82
CA PRO A 830 -25.01 1.70 -18.45
C PRO A 830 -24.69 2.83 -17.45
N LYS A 831 -24.92 2.62 -16.15
CA LYS A 831 -24.58 3.53 -15.06
C LYS A 831 -23.45 2.96 -14.19
N ALA A 832 -22.62 2.06 -14.70
CA ALA A 832 -21.48 1.50 -13.97
C ALA A 832 -20.50 2.60 -13.54
N ILE A 833 -20.10 2.61 -12.27
CA ILE A 833 -19.03 3.48 -11.78
C ILE A 833 -17.69 2.81 -12.09
N ILE A 834 -17.10 3.17 -13.23
CA ILE A 834 -15.76 2.74 -13.62
C ILE A 834 -14.75 3.80 -13.16
N TRP A 835 -13.94 3.41 -12.17
CA TRP A 835 -13.05 4.27 -11.39
C TRP A 835 -11.58 3.96 -11.70
N ASN A 836 -11.03 4.63 -12.71
CA ASN A 836 -9.93 4.17 -13.57
C ASN A 836 -8.49 4.04 -12.92
N THR A 837 -8.33 4.04 -11.59
CA THR A 837 -7.09 4.21 -10.76
C THR A 837 -5.82 4.92 -11.30
N ARG A 838 -5.89 5.63 -12.44
CA ARG A 838 -4.88 6.60 -12.93
C ARG A 838 -5.40 8.02 -13.37
N THR A 839 -6.73 8.20 -13.51
CA THR A 839 -7.64 9.41 -13.41
C THR A 839 -8.19 9.81 -11.99
N GLN A 840 -9.48 9.62 -11.66
CA GLN A 840 -10.27 9.83 -10.40
C GLN A 840 -9.71 9.58 -8.94
N GLY A 841 -8.41 9.57 -8.58
CA GLY A 841 -7.93 9.32 -7.19
C GLY A 841 -8.12 7.88 -6.63
N LYS A 842 -7.62 7.50 -5.44
CA LYS A 842 -8.05 6.21 -4.82
C LYS A 842 -9.48 6.39 -4.26
N PRO A 843 -10.48 5.58 -4.66
CA PRO A 843 -11.86 5.75 -4.17
C PRO A 843 -12.00 5.25 -2.73
N ASP A 844 -12.89 5.87 -1.92
CA ASP A 844 -13.47 5.14 -0.80
C ASP A 844 -14.56 4.19 -1.34
N LEU A 845 -14.12 2.96 -1.65
CA LEU A 845 -14.99 1.88 -2.09
C LEU A 845 -16.11 1.55 -1.11
N THR A 846 -16.00 1.93 0.17
CA THR A 846 -17.07 1.73 1.16
C THR A 846 -18.20 2.72 0.94
N ALA A 847 -17.87 4.00 0.79
CA ALA A 847 -18.84 5.07 0.59
C ALA A 847 -19.59 4.89 -0.74
N LEU A 848 -18.84 4.69 -1.84
CA LEU A 848 -19.41 4.46 -3.18
C LEU A 848 -20.28 3.20 -3.25
N ALA A 849 -19.88 2.09 -2.61
CA ALA A 849 -20.70 0.87 -2.60
C ALA A 849 -21.99 1.04 -1.79
N TYR A 850 -21.95 1.78 -0.68
CA TYR A 850 -23.15 2.10 0.10
C TYR A 850 -24.09 3.04 -0.67
N GLN A 851 -23.54 4.07 -1.32
CA GLN A 851 -24.31 4.97 -2.18
C GLN A 851 -25.01 4.21 -3.31
N LEU A 852 -24.28 3.41 -4.09
CA LEU A 852 -24.86 2.58 -5.15
C LEU A 852 -25.93 1.62 -4.63
N MET A 853 -25.73 1.06 -3.42
CA MET A 853 -26.72 0.18 -2.80
C MET A 853 -28.02 0.94 -2.49
N LYS A 854 -27.92 2.18 -1.98
CA LYS A 854 -29.06 3.05 -1.71
C LYS A 854 -29.76 3.53 -2.98
N GLU A 855 -29.02 4.06 -3.95
CA GLU A 855 -29.55 4.56 -5.22
C GLU A 855 -30.28 3.49 -6.03
N SER A 856 -29.80 2.25 -5.95
CA SER A 856 -30.35 1.16 -6.75
C SER A 856 -31.37 0.30 -6.00
N ASP A 857 -31.55 0.48 -4.69
CA ASP A 857 -32.29 -0.47 -3.82
C ASP A 857 -31.75 -1.90 -3.96
N ALA A 858 -30.44 -2.06 -3.77
CA ALA A 858 -29.78 -3.36 -3.75
C ALA A 858 -29.79 -3.95 -2.33
N GLU A 859 -29.98 -5.27 -2.22
CA GLU A 859 -30.07 -5.95 -0.93
C GLU A 859 -28.68 -6.31 -0.35
N ALA A 860 -27.64 -6.32 -1.19
CA ALA A 860 -26.30 -6.74 -0.81
C ALA A 860 -25.19 -6.12 -1.68
N VAL A 861 -24.00 -5.99 -1.08
CA VAL A 861 -22.75 -5.64 -1.77
C VAL A 861 -21.86 -6.88 -1.87
N CYS A 862 -21.38 -7.23 -3.07
CA CYS A 862 -20.41 -8.30 -3.28
C CYS A 862 -19.09 -7.71 -3.81
N ILE A 863 -17.99 -7.86 -3.07
CA ILE A 863 -16.66 -7.33 -3.43
C ILE A 863 -15.67 -8.42 -3.86
N ILE A 864 -15.01 -8.18 -4.99
CA ILE A 864 -13.89 -8.95 -5.52
C ILE A 864 -12.67 -8.02 -5.63
N SER A 865 -11.74 -8.20 -4.70
CA SER A 865 -10.53 -7.39 -4.56
C SER A 865 -9.46 -8.19 -3.81
N ASN A 866 -8.25 -7.63 -3.67
CA ASN A 866 -7.22 -8.23 -2.82
C ASN A 866 -7.70 -8.38 -1.36
N LYS A 867 -7.09 -9.32 -0.61
CA LYS A 867 -7.48 -9.69 0.75
C LYS A 867 -7.66 -8.49 1.69
N LYS A 868 -6.73 -7.51 1.67
CA LYS A 868 -6.77 -6.31 2.52
C LYS A 868 -7.98 -5.42 2.21
N VAL A 869 -8.20 -5.09 0.94
CA VAL A 869 -9.31 -4.23 0.51
C VAL A 869 -10.66 -4.93 0.69
N THR A 870 -10.76 -6.20 0.34
CA THR A 870 -11.96 -7.04 0.56
C THR A 870 -12.34 -7.05 2.05
N GLN A 871 -11.39 -7.34 2.95
CA GLN A 871 -11.63 -7.31 4.39
C GLN A 871 -12.03 -5.91 4.88
N GLN A 872 -11.38 -4.85 4.39
CA GLN A 872 -11.66 -3.47 4.78
C GLN A 872 -13.09 -3.06 4.42
N VAL A 873 -13.53 -3.28 3.18
CA VAL A 873 -14.87 -2.88 2.71
C VAL A 873 -15.96 -3.72 3.39
N VAL A 874 -15.79 -5.06 3.44
CA VAL A 874 -16.75 -5.95 4.12
C VAL A 874 -16.89 -5.56 5.59
N TYR A 875 -15.78 -5.35 6.32
CA TYR A 875 -15.83 -4.92 7.72
C TYR A 875 -16.54 -3.57 7.90
N ARG A 876 -16.19 -2.56 7.08
CA ARG A 876 -16.76 -1.20 7.21
C ARG A 876 -18.26 -1.15 6.90
N LEU A 877 -18.76 -2.02 6.01
CA LEU A 877 -20.18 -2.15 5.69
C LEU A 877 -20.92 -3.02 6.73
N GLU A 878 -20.42 -4.22 7.07
CA GLU A 878 -21.08 -5.10 8.04
C GLU A 878 -21.12 -4.52 9.46
N ALA A 879 -20.13 -3.70 9.85
CA ALA A 879 -20.15 -2.96 11.11
C ALA A 879 -21.31 -1.96 11.22
N ARG A 880 -21.98 -1.65 10.10
CA ARG A 880 -23.15 -0.75 9.96
C ARG A 880 -24.42 -1.50 9.58
N GLY A 881 -24.44 -2.82 9.76
CA GLY A 881 -25.59 -3.68 9.44
C GLY A 881 -25.73 -4.08 7.98
N ILE A 882 -25.08 -3.37 7.05
CA ILE A 882 -25.16 -3.58 5.59
C ILE A 882 -24.67 -5.00 5.22
N PRO A 883 -25.43 -5.79 4.45
CA PRO A 883 -24.96 -7.09 3.94
C PRO A 883 -23.84 -6.90 2.91
N ALA A 884 -22.63 -7.27 3.29
CA ALA A 884 -21.46 -7.24 2.42
C ALA A 884 -20.76 -8.61 2.41
N PHE A 885 -20.45 -9.10 1.22
CA PHE A 885 -19.81 -10.39 0.98
C PHE A 885 -18.59 -10.16 0.11
N GLY A 886 -17.57 -11.02 0.24
CA GLY A 886 -16.41 -10.89 -0.61
C GLY A 886 -15.48 -12.09 -0.53
N ALA A 887 -14.75 -12.32 -1.61
CA ALA A 887 -13.84 -13.45 -1.70
C ALA A 887 -12.58 -13.22 -0.87
N ILE A 888 -12.62 -13.68 0.38
CA ILE A 888 -11.43 -13.91 1.19
C ILE A 888 -10.78 -15.21 0.66
N PHE A 889 -10.20 -15.14 -0.53
CA PHE A 889 -9.38 -16.21 -1.08
C PHE A 889 -8.11 -16.33 -0.23
N ASP A 890 -8.14 -17.26 0.72
CA ASP A 890 -6.97 -18.09 0.97
C ASP A 890 -6.95 -19.11 -0.17
N SER A 891 -6.02 -18.91 -1.12
CA SER A 891 -5.80 -19.71 -2.34
C SER A 891 -5.94 -21.21 -2.13
#